data_AF-W7X8G2-F1
#
_entry.id   AF-W7X8G2-F1
#
_cell.length_a   1.000
_cell.length_b   1.000
_cell.length_c   1.000
_cell.angle_alpha   90.00
_cell.angle_beta   90.00
_cell.angle_gamma   90.00
#
_symmetry.space_group_name_H-M   'P 1'
#
loop_
_entity.id
_entity.type
_entity.pdbx_description
1 polymer ?
#
loop_
_entity_poly.entity_id
_entity_poly.type
_entity_poly.pdbx_seq_one_letter_code
_entity_poly.pdbx_strand_id
1 'polypeptide(L)'
;MFGSDFKSFINSSQGPQKTEIDSLIEGINQHKDEESKQLYTILNYLKYGSQKILPSKKDSILIFGNTGSGKTSLFAFLCSLDLVVNVVDYDAVLQYKNPSHKEYGMIGSSFIESQTFIPNKFSFENVDIWDCPGFQDSRGDIIDVVNSYFMHKIITGSQGIKLIFLLDGQIFEQNGFEQKGKSLKQIFEVIYQLTKNSKIDFGANIMFIFSKTSNPLQFYQQKLHYFLDQIVQSPNYTNQLKEKFNFHDYKQFYNKLKQVTVDTFPLADEDMEGKEYGTKQQRECLNSKINKLKYYYQNDLDIPFAISSQGQIKIIQRYSFNQVCDTFTALCYNISSSIKSFDEKQTMQADNILQHYKMNQDPSNLQTNLDVFKFIKSQLIIPLINTISLQSQSSNRIQENLTLTSQKQIEIIEFFLSEVYDSILNNLNLSIKLNTQLQFGKSETEYGFFMLKNTLENQKKIITQNKILMEMQKQQNDQEMLILSLEYQINQQEKNIDEKTSQLNQVINQIEQSEQKIIEAQQFYNEQQKQIQIIQQEINDKKILIEQSIQQLDQINKHFQSCQQQMDTLCQEIKKQNILLDKERQRSKDLQLQKTQLELNYQYEMQKQQQKNKQQDGFLGLFLNIVSTVMQIPATKKLEIPKI
;
A
#
# COMPACT_ATOMS: atom_id res chain seq x y z
N MET A 1 22.17 52.82 -11.32
CA MET A 1 23.05 52.84 -10.14
C MET A 1 22.42 52.25 -8.88
N PHE A 2 21.09 52.30 -8.71
CA PHE A 2 20.29 51.90 -7.53
C PHE A 2 20.50 50.51 -6.86
N GLY A 3 21.48 49.71 -7.29
CA GLY A 3 21.73 48.35 -6.77
C GLY A 3 22.63 48.27 -5.53
N SER A 4 23.24 49.39 -5.09
CA SER A 4 24.07 49.45 -3.88
C SER A 4 23.23 49.56 -2.60
N ASP A 5 22.33 50.53 -2.56
CA ASP A 5 21.78 51.03 -1.29
C ASP A 5 20.65 50.13 -0.78
N PHE A 6 19.93 49.47 -1.71
CA PHE A 6 18.99 48.41 -1.36
C PHE A 6 19.72 47.15 -0.85
N LYS A 7 20.94 46.86 -1.33
CA LYS A 7 21.75 45.75 -0.82
C LYS A 7 22.34 46.04 0.55
N SER A 8 22.84 47.26 0.81
CA SER A 8 23.31 47.63 2.14
C SER A 8 22.17 47.61 3.17
N PHE A 9 20.96 48.04 2.79
CA PHE A 9 19.78 47.96 3.63
C PHE A 9 19.42 46.50 3.99
N ILE A 10 19.29 45.60 3.00
CA ILE A 10 19.04 44.16 3.24
C ILE A 10 20.11 43.54 4.15
N ASN A 11 21.38 43.84 3.90
CA ASN A 11 22.52 43.23 4.61
C ASN A 11 22.75 43.80 6.02
N SER A 12 21.99 44.80 6.47
CA SER A 12 22.28 45.55 7.72
C SER A 12 21.66 44.94 8.99
N SER A 13 20.63 44.11 8.86
CA SER A 13 20.03 43.36 9.97
C SER A 13 20.69 41.98 10.12
N GLN A 14 20.68 41.39 11.32
CA GLN A 14 20.98 39.96 11.45
C GLN A 14 19.92 39.19 10.65
N GLY A 15 20.34 38.64 9.51
CA GLY A 15 19.41 38.28 8.43
C GLY A 15 18.29 37.35 8.90
N PRO A 16 17.01 37.70 8.70
CA PRO A 16 15.92 36.78 8.97
C PRO A 16 16.11 35.50 8.15
N GLN A 17 15.73 34.35 8.70
CA GLN A 17 15.90 33.07 8.01
C GLN A 17 15.23 33.12 6.64
N LYS A 18 16.01 32.81 5.59
CA LYS A 18 15.57 32.82 4.20
C LYS A 18 14.36 31.88 4.03
N THR A 19 13.21 32.47 3.75
CA THR A 19 11.94 31.76 3.56
C THR A 19 11.86 31.15 2.16
N GLU A 20 10.93 30.23 1.92
CA GLU A 20 10.77 29.67 0.57
C GLU A 20 10.33 30.73 -0.46
N ILE A 21 9.61 31.76 0.00
CA ILE A 21 9.23 32.92 -0.82
C ILE A 21 10.48 33.70 -1.28
N ASP A 22 11.56 33.79 -0.47
CA ASP A 22 12.83 34.37 -0.93
C ASP A 22 13.48 33.51 -2.02
N SER A 23 13.57 32.20 -1.79
CA SER A 23 14.13 31.24 -2.75
C SER A 23 13.39 31.26 -4.09
N LEU A 24 12.05 31.36 -4.04
CA LEU A 24 11.20 31.46 -5.22
C LEU A 24 11.41 32.78 -5.97
N ILE A 25 11.35 33.91 -5.27
CA ILE A 25 11.54 35.24 -5.87
C ILE A 25 12.95 35.37 -6.47
N GLU A 26 14.00 34.93 -5.76
CA GLU A 26 15.35 34.87 -6.31
C GLU A 26 15.46 33.98 -7.56
N GLY A 27 14.68 32.91 -7.65
CA GLY A 27 14.58 32.06 -8.84
C GLY A 27 14.19 32.84 -10.10
N ILE A 28 13.23 33.77 -9.98
CA ILE A 28 12.80 34.65 -11.07
C ILE A 28 13.99 35.48 -11.59
N ASN A 29 14.84 35.99 -10.70
CA ASN A 29 16.02 36.80 -11.06
C ASN A 29 17.15 36.01 -11.74
N GLN A 30 17.06 34.67 -11.82
CA GLN A 30 17.98 33.86 -12.61
C GLN A 30 17.66 33.92 -14.11
N HIS A 31 16.41 34.25 -14.46
CA HIS A 31 16.01 34.50 -15.84
C HIS A 31 16.55 35.84 -16.33
N LYS A 32 17.15 35.84 -17.53
CA LYS A 32 17.94 36.97 -18.05
C LYS A 32 17.14 37.98 -18.88
N ASP A 33 15.85 37.74 -19.14
CA ASP A 33 14.98 38.65 -19.85
C ASP A 33 14.63 39.90 -19.01
N GLU A 34 13.78 40.78 -19.52
CA GLU A 34 13.41 42.01 -18.81
C GLU A 34 12.15 41.83 -17.95
N GLU A 35 11.12 41.13 -18.44
CA GLU A 35 9.87 40.89 -17.70
C GLU A 35 10.14 40.22 -16.34
N SER A 36 11.01 39.20 -16.31
CA SER A 36 11.43 38.51 -15.09
C SER A 36 12.13 39.43 -14.08
N LYS A 37 12.96 40.38 -14.54
CA LYS A 37 13.65 41.33 -13.63
C LYS A 37 12.70 42.39 -13.08
N GLN A 38 11.78 42.87 -13.91
CA GLN A 38 10.74 43.82 -13.50
C GLN A 38 9.81 43.15 -12.47
N LEU A 39 9.35 41.93 -12.76
CA LEU A 39 8.54 41.09 -11.87
C LEU A 39 9.25 40.76 -10.55
N TYR A 40 10.51 40.32 -10.58
CA TYR A 40 11.34 40.09 -9.39
C TYR A 40 11.38 41.34 -8.50
N THR A 41 11.64 42.49 -9.10
CA THR A 41 11.72 43.78 -8.40
C THR A 41 10.40 44.10 -7.71
N ILE A 42 9.27 43.94 -8.41
CA ILE A 42 7.93 44.15 -7.85
C ILE A 42 7.68 43.18 -6.69
N LEU A 43 7.72 41.86 -6.92
CA LEU A 43 7.38 40.85 -5.90
C LEU A 43 8.25 40.96 -4.64
N ASN A 44 9.54 41.25 -4.79
CA ASN A 44 10.45 41.46 -3.67
C ASN A 44 10.06 42.70 -2.84
N TYR A 45 9.66 43.80 -3.49
CA TYR A 45 9.19 44.99 -2.80
C TYR A 45 7.78 44.82 -2.19
N LEU A 46 6.86 44.09 -2.85
CA LEU A 46 5.57 43.72 -2.27
C LEU A 46 5.78 42.94 -0.96
N LYS A 47 6.68 41.94 -0.98
CA LYS A 47 7.03 41.16 0.21
C LYS A 47 7.66 41.99 1.32
N TYR A 48 8.66 42.83 1.01
CA TYR A 48 9.28 43.65 2.04
C TYR A 48 8.26 44.65 2.65
N GLY A 49 7.41 45.23 1.81
CA GLY A 49 6.31 46.07 2.27
C GLY A 49 5.25 45.31 3.06
N SER A 50 4.96 44.04 2.74
CA SER A 50 3.98 43.26 3.50
C SER A 50 4.44 42.98 4.93
N GLN A 51 5.76 42.85 5.12
CA GLN A 51 6.40 42.68 6.43
C GLN A 51 6.49 43.99 7.23
N LYS A 52 6.75 45.15 6.58
CA LYS A 52 6.83 46.47 7.25
C LYS A 52 5.45 47.11 7.50
N ILE A 53 4.50 46.92 6.59
CA ILE A 53 3.15 47.51 6.61
C ILE A 53 2.16 46.47 7.15
N LEU A 54 2.27 46.20 8.45
CA LEU A 54 1.32 45.33 9.16
C LEU A 54 -0.02 46.06 9.39
N PRO A 55 -1.18 45.39 9.20
CA PRO A 55 -2.48 45.95 9.54
C PRO A 55 -2.54 46.41 11.00
N SER A 56 -3.07 47.62 11.22
CA SER A 56 -3.12 48.31 12.50
C SER A 56 -4.56 48.55 12.92
N LYS A 57 -4.97 48.03 14.08
CA LYS A 57 -6.30 48.28 14.69
C LYS A 57 -6.36 49.67 15.34
N LYS A 58 -5.90 50.67 14.61
CA LYS A 58 -5.76 52.08 14.98
C LYS A 58 -6.28 52.94 13.85
N ASP A 59 -6.59 54.18 14.18
CA ASP A 59 -6.84 55.19 13.17
C ASP A 59 -5.51 55.68 12.55
N SER A 60 -5.52 56.03 11.26
CA SER A 60 -4.30 56.42 10.53
C SER A 60 -4.39 57.84 9.96
N ILE A 61 -3.25 58.55 9.96
CA ILE A 61 -3.07 59.83 9.27
C ILE A 61 -2.09 59.59 8.12
N LEU A 62 -2.55 59.70 6.88
CA LEU A 62 -1.74 59.46 5.69
C LEU A 62 -1.31 60.79 5.07
N ILE A 63 0.00 60.98 4.89
CA ILE A 63 0.59 62.20 4.32
C ILE A 63 0.99 61.93 2.87
N PHE A 64 0.27 62.58 1.96
CA PHE A 64 0.35 62.44 0.51
C PHE A 64 0.90 63.69 -0.18
N GLY A 65 1.27 63.56 -1.45
CA GLY A 65 1.87 64.64 -2.24
C GLY A 65 3.09 64.18 -3.04
N ASN A 66 3.52 65.01 -3.98
CA ASN A 66 4.57 64.66 -4.94
C ASN A 66 5.97 64.55 -4.27
N THR A 67 6.96 64.01 -4.99
CA THR A 67 8.37 64.08 -4.59
C THR A 67 8.81 65.55 -4.39
N GLY A 68 9.72 65.80 -3.44
CA GLY A 68 10.21 67.17 -3.15
C GLY A 68 9.24 68.11 -2.42
N SER A 69 8.01 67.70 -2.13
CA SER A 69 6.99 68.51 -1.43
C SER A 69 7.22 68.67 0.09
N GLY A 70 8.15 67.91 0.69
CA GLY A 70 8.49 68.01 2.12
C GLY A 70 7.72 67.07 3.06
N LYS A 71 7.14 65.97 2.55
CA LYS A 71 6.30 65.04 3.33
C LYS A 71 6.99 64.50 4.58
N THR A 72 8.20 63.96 4.43
CA THR A 72 9.01 63.43 5.55
C THR A 72 9.37 64.51 6.57
N SER A 73 9.55 65.77 6.15
CA SER A 73 9.79 66.91 7.04
C SER A 73 8.54 67.30 7.83
N LEU A 74 7.37 67.35 7.18
CA LEU A 74 6.09 67.55 7.85
C LEU A 74 5.80 66.41 8.83
N PHE A 75 5.96 65.15 8.38
CA PHE A 75 5.83 63.94 9.19
C PHE A 75 6.69 64.03 10.46
N ALA A 76 7.99 64.29 10.32
CA ALA A 76 8.91 64.48 11.44
C ALA A 76 8.44 65.58 12.41
N PHE A 77 8.04 66.74 11.86
CA PHE A 77 7.53 67.86 12.65
C PHE A 77 6.27 67.50 13.45
N LEU A 78 5.27 66.86 12.82
CA LEU A 78 4.04 66.42 13.49
C LEU A 78 4.32 65.39 14.60
N CYS A 79 5.23 64.45 14.33
CA CYS A 79 5.67 63.40 15.24
C CYS A 79 6.60 63.89 16.37
N SER A 80 6.90 65.19 16.43
CA SER A 80 7.85 65.79 17.37
C SER A 80 9.28 65.23 17.31
N LEU A 81 9.72 64.79 16.12
CA LEU A 81 11.12 64.54 15.84
C LEU A 81 11.79 65.90 15.57
N ASP A 82 12.66 66.35 16.47
CA ASP A 82 13.31 67.66 16.37
C ASP A 82 14.05 67.84 15.03
N LEU A 83 13.75 68.94 14.35
CA LEU A 83 14.37 69.36 13.09
C LEU A 83 15.25 70.59 13.30
N VAL A 84 16.35 70.67 12.57
CA VAL A 84 17.20 71.87 12.45
C VAL A 84 17.28 72.32 11.00
N VAL A 85 17.48 73.61 10.79
CA VAL A 85 17.81 74.18 9.48
C VAL A 85 19.32 74.18 9.29
N ASN A 86 19.78 73.62 8.18
CA ASN A 86 21.17 73.68 7.73
C ASN A 86 21.18 74.30 6.32
N VAL A 87 22.17 75.12 5.97
CA VAL A 87 22.32 75.60 4.59
C VAL A 87 23.21 74.63 3.80
N VAL A 88 22.77 74.21 2.62
CA VAL A 88 23.51 73.34 1.70
C VAL A 88 23.40 73.92 0.29
N ASP A 89 24.53 74.23 -0.34
CA ASP A 89 24.60 74.84 -1.67
C ASP A 89 23.71 76.10 -1.83
N TYR A 90 23.64 76.90 -0.75
CA TYR A 90 22.78 78.10 -0.57
C TYR A 90 21.27 77.83 -0.40
N ASP A 91 20.81 76.57 -0.44
CA ASP A 91 19.43 76.20 -0.08
C ASP A 91 19.32 75.88 1.43
N ALA A 92 18.34 76.49 2.10
CA ALA A 92 17.98 76.16 3.49
C ALA A 92 17.20 74.84 3.57
N VAL A 93 17.84 73.78 4.09
CA VAL A 93 17.28 72.42 4.14
C VAL A 93 17.02 71.94 5.58
N LEU A 94 15.98 71.13 5.75
CA LEU A 94 15.61 70.54 7.04
C LEU A 94 16.30 69.20 7.25
N GLN A 95 16.91 69.01 8.42
CA GLN A 95 17.53 67.75 8.84
C GLN A 95 17.14 67.41 10.29
N TYR A 96 17.24 66.15 10.68
CA TYR A 96 17.03 65.76 12.08
C TYR A 96 18.16 66.27 12.97
N LYS A 97 17.78 66.91 14.09
CA LYS A 97 18.69 67.34 15.17
C LYS A 97 19.41 66.16 15.82
N ASN A 98 18.73 65.02 15.94
CA ASN A 98 19.31 63.73 16.34
C ASN A 98 19.48 62.82 15.09
N PRO A 99 20.72 62.46 14.70
CA PRO A 99 20.96 61.58 13.56
C PRO A 99 20.29 60.19 13.63
N SER A 100 19.96 59.66 14.82
CA SER A 100 19.29 58.35 14.90
C SER A 100 17.88 58.36 14.30
N HIS A 101 17.18 59.51 14.35
CA HIS A 101 15.83 59.66 13.81
C HIS A 101 15.72 59.42 12.29
N LYS A 102 16.84 59.29 11.58
CA LYS A 102 16.89 58.81 10.18
C LYS A 102 16.26 57.40 10.01
N GLU A 103 16.13 56.63 11.09
CA GLU A 103 15.36 55.37 11.10
C GLU A 103 13.88 55.54 10.72
N TYR A 104 13.30 56.72 10.98
CA TYR A 104 11.93 57.09 10.58
C TYR A 104 11.83 57.59 9.13
N GLY A 105 12.89 57.47 8.34
CA GLY A 105 12.98 57.90 6.95
C GLY A 105 13.94 59.07 6.75
N MET A 106 14.71 59.08 5.67
CA MET A 106 15.61 60.20 5.38
C MET A 106 14.86 61.37 4.76
N ILE A 107 14.92 62.55 5.39
CA ILE A 107 14.58 63.82 4.74
C ILE A 107 15.60 64.04 3.61
N GLY A 108 15.11 64.12 2.38
CA GLY A 108 15.95 64.20 1.18
C GLY A 108 16.65 65.55 1.05
N SER A 109 17.96 65.51 0.77
CA SER A 109 18.80 66.69 0.47
C SER A 109 18.78 67.10 -1.00
N SER A 110 17.95 66.49 -1.84
CA SER A 110 17.76 66.87 -3.24
C SER A 110 16.28 66.84 -3.63
N PHE A 111 15.88 67.74 -4.52
CA PHE A 111 14.48 67.85 -4.98
C PHE A 111 14.07 66.78 -6.00
N ILE A 112 15.01 65.97 -6.49
CA ILE A 112 14.86 65.16 -7.72
C ILE A 112 14.43 63.71 -7.44
N GLU A 113 14.87 63.11 -6.31
CA GLU A 113 14.68 61.67 -6.04
C GLU A 113 13.95 61.42 -4.71
N SER A 114 12.98 60.49 -4.70
CA SER A 114 12.21 60.15 -3.49
C SER A 114 12.95 59.11 -2.63
N GLN A 115 13.52 59.56 -1.51
CA GLN A 115 14.14 58.69 -0.51
C GLN A 115 13.11 57.76 0.17
N THR A 116 11.91 58.26 0.48
CA THR A 116 10.79 57.41 0.90
C THR A 116 10.31 56.57 -0.30
N PHE A 117 10.49 55.25 -0.18
CA PHE A 117 9.95 54.25 -1.11
C PHE A 117 8.93 53.35 -0.40
N ILE A 118 9.34 52.59 0.63
CA ILE A 118 8.38 51.93 1.53
C ILE A 118 7.97 52.93 2.62
N PRO A 119 6.67 53.21 2.82
CA PRO A 119 6.17 54.14 3.82
C PRO A 119 6.83 54.02 5.19
N ASN A 120 7.00 55.15 5.87
CA ASN A 120 7.50 55.20 7.24
C ASN A 120 6.34 55.46 8.19
N LYS A 121 6.33 54.76 9.33
CA LYS A 121 5.26 54.80 10.32
C LYS A 121 5.77 55.38 11.62
N PHE A 122 5.01 56.28 12.22
CA PHE A 122 5.18 56.72 13.59
C PHE A 122 3.89 56.43 14.37
N SER A 123 3.99 55.55 15.37
CA SER A 123 2.85 55.15 16.21
C SER A 123 2.79 56.03 17.45
N PHE A 124 1.71 56.80 17.61
CA PHE A 124 1.46 57.65 18.78
C PHE A 124 0.09 57.36 19.36
N GLU A 125 0.04 56.92 20.62
CA GLU A 125 -1.21 56.49 21.29
C GLU A 125 -2.04 55.53 20.41
N ASN A 126 -3.28 55.90 20.09
CA ASN A 126 -4.22 55.14 19.25
C ASN A 126 -4.18 55.52 17.76
N VAL A 127 -3.17 56.28 17.32
CA VAL A 127 -3.03 56.75 15.94
C VAL A 127 -1.68 56.30 15.35
N ASP A 128 -1.68 55.92 14.07
CA ASP A 128 -0.46 55.71 13.29
C ASP A 128 -0.35 56.80 12.20
N ILE A 129 0.74 57.57 12.21
CA ILE A 129 1.03 58.57 11.16
C ILE A 129 1.94 57.92 10.11
N TRP A 130 1.66 58.17 8.83
CA TRP A 130 2.38 57.56 7.70
C TRP A 130 2.95 58.62 6.74
N ASP A 131 4.27 58.61 6.55
CA ASP A 131 4.94 59.26 5.40
C ASP A 131 4.84 58.31 4.20
N CYS A 132 3.98 58.63 3.23
CA CYS A 132 3.80 57.83 2.02
C CYS A 132 4.85 58.21 0.94
N PRO A 133 5.13 57.33 -0.05
CA PRO A 133 5.97 57.69 -1.20
C PRO A 133 5.34 58.80 -2.05
N GLY A 134 6.11 59.34 -3.01
CA GLY A 134 5.60 60.29 -4.00
C GLY A 134 4.62 59.65 -5.00
N PHE A 135 3.59 60.41 -5.41
CA PHE A 135 2.77 60.03 -6.56
C PHE A 135 3.53 60.23 -7.88
N GLN A 136 3.31 59.32 -8.84
CA GLN A 136 3.94 59.33 -10.18
C GLN A 136 5.46 59.46 -10.07
N ASP A 137 6.05 58.46 -9.42
CA ASP A 137 7.47 58.44 -9.10
C ASP A 137 8.31 58.38 -10.39
N SER A 138 9.31 59.25 -10.52
CA SER A 138 10.17 59.34 -11.70
C SER A 138 10.97 58.05 -11.97
N ARG A 139 11.02 57.13 -10.99
CA ARG A 139 11.60 55.79 -11.11
C ARG A 139 10.71 54.79 -11.89
N GLY A 140 9.49 55.18 -12.30
CA GLY A 140 8.69 54.49 -13.32
C GLY A 140 7.66 53.46 -12.83
N ASP A 141 6.97 52.83 -13.78
CA ASP A 141 5.73 52.04 -13.55
C ASP A 141 5.81 50.94 -12.49
N ILE A 142 6.99 50.35 -12.29
CA ILE A 142 7.30 49.36 -11.25
C ILE A 142 7.07 49.96 -9.86
N ILE A 143 7.58 51.17 -9.65
CA ILE A 143 7.51 51.90 -8.39
C ILE A 143 6.10 52.42 -8.17
N ASP A 144 5.40 52.88 -9.21
CA ASP A 144 3.99 53.26 -9.10
C ASP A 144 3.07 52.07 -8.72
N VAL A 145 3.27 50.86 -9.27
CA VAL A 145 2.52 49.66 -8.84
C VAL A 145 2.74 49.38 -7.35
N VAL A 146 3.98 49.42 -6.90
CA VAL A 146 4.34 49.10 -5.51
C VAL A 146 3.86 50.18 -4.55
N ASN A 147 4.00 51.47 -4.91
CA ASN A 147 3.46 52.59 -4.15
C ASN A 147 1.94 52.45 -4.00
N SER A 148 1.23 52.08 -5.08
CA SER A 148 -0.22 51.83 -5.07
C SER A 148 -0.60 50.71 -4.08
N TYR A 149 0.11 49.58 -4.13
CA TYR A 149 -0.05 48.49 -3.18
C TYR A 149 0.23 48.91 -1.72
N PHE A 150 1.29 49.67 -1.46
CA PHE A 150 1.59 50.19 -0.11
C PHE A 150 0.47 51.10 0.42
N MET A 151 -0.05 51.99 -0.43
CA MET A 151 -1.19 52.84 -0.08
C MET A 151 -2.46 52.02 0.19
N HIS A 152 -2.73 50.99 -0.63
CA HIS A 152 -3.83 50.05 -0.38
C HIS A 152 -3.71 49.42 1.01
N LYS A 153 -2.55 48.81 1.31
CA LYS A 153 -2.32 48.04 2.54
C LYS A 153 -2.38 48.90 3.81
N ILE A 154 -2.00 50.19 3.73
CA ILE A 154 -2.23 51.13 4.83
C ILE A 154 -3.73 51.43 4.98
N ILE A 155 -4.43 51.73 3.89
CA ILE A 155 -5.85 52.14 3.91
C ILE A 155 -6.75 51.00 4.40
N THR A 156 -6.69 49.81 3.80
CA THR A 156 -7.50 48.65 4.23
C THR A 156 -6.98 48.00 5.51
N GLY A 157 -5.72 48.26 5.87
CA GLY A 157 -5.14 47.84 7.14
C GLY A 157 -5.42 48.76 8.33
N SER A 158 -6.10 49.90 8.16
CA SER A 158 -6.43 50.85 9.23
C SER A 158 -7.87 50.71 9.71
N GLN A 159 -8.18 51.19 10.93
CA GLN A 159 -9.56 51.26 11.42
C GLN A 159 -10.36 52.38 10.74
N GLY A 160 -9.79 53.58 10.68
CA GLY A 160 -10.32 54.72 9.95
C GLY A 160 -9.21 55.72 9.61
N ILE A 161 -9.38 56.53 8.57
CA ILE A 161 -8.28 57.34 8.01
C ILE A 161 -8.55 58.85 7.93
N LYS A 162 -7.48 59.64 8.01
CA LYS A 162 -7.41 61.06 7.62
C LYS A 162 -6.46 61.22 6.44
N LEU A 163 -6.83 62.07 5.48
CA LEU A 163 -6.04 62.33 4.28
C LEU A 163 -5.44 63.73 4.33
N ILE A 164 -4.11 63.82 4.44
CA ILE A 164 -3.37 65.08 4.36
C ILE A 164 -2.66 65.12 3.01
N PHE A 165 -2.94 66.11 2.17
CA PHE A 165 -2.21 66.33 0.93
C PHE A 165 -1.30 67.56 1.05
N LEU A 166 0.00 67.33 0.87
CA LEU A 166 1.03 68.35 0.89
C LEU A 166 1.22 68.92 -0.51
N LEU A 167 0.89 70.20 -0.68
CA LEU A 167 1.02 70.97 -1.91
C LEU A 167 2.24 71.88 -1.78
N ASP A 168 3.09 71.95 -2.81
CA ASP A 168 4.23 72.86 -2.78
C ASP A 168 3.74 74.31 -2.98
N GLY A 169 3.91 75.15 -1.96
CA GLY A 169 3.40 76.53 -1.91
C GLY A 169 4.09 77.46 -2.91
N GLN A 170 5.39 77.22 -3.20
CA GLN A 170 6.17 78.03 -4.15
C GLN A 170 5.57 77.99 -5.56
N ILE A 171 4.82 76.93 -5.91
CA ILE A 171 4.12 76.81 -7.19
C ILE A 171 3.06 77.91 -7.34
N PHE A 172 2.36 78.30 -6.27
CA PHE A 172 1.30 79.31 -6.30
C PHE A 172 1.82 80.76 -6.21
N GLU A 173 3.06 80.92 -5.78
CA GLU A 173 3.80 82.18 -5.73
C GLU A 173 4.36 82.57 -7.12
N GLN A 174 4.68 81.60 -7.97
CA GLN A 174 5.16 81.85 -9.32
C GLN A 174 4.11 82.49 -10.24
N ASN A 175 4.54 83.50 -11.01
CA ASN A 175 3.74 84.06 -12.10
C ASN A 175 3.46 82.99 -13.17
N GLY A 176 2.22 82.94 -13.67
CA GLY A 176 1.77 81.99 -14.70
C GLY A 176 1.54 80.55 -14.20
N PHE A 177 1.39 80.33 -12.89
CA PHE A 177 1.25 78.99 -12.29
C PHE A 177 0.11 78.12 -12.88
N GLU A 178 -0.95 78.73 -13.41
CA GLU A 178 -2.04 78.05 -14.13
C GLU A 178 -1.54 77.13 -15.27
N GLN A 179 -0.50 77.57 -15.99
CA GLN A 179 0.13 76.84 -17.08
C GLN A 179 1.10 75.77 -16.56
N LYS A 180 1.73 76.00 -15.39
CA LYS A 180 2.72 75.11 -14.77
C LYS A 180 2.13 74.03 -13.84
N GLY A 181 0.86 74.15 -13.45
CA GLY A 181 0.19 73.32 -12.43
C GLY A 181 -0.05 71.83 -12.77
N LYS A 182 0.83 71.18 -13.54
CA LYS A 182 0.80 69.74 -13.83
C LYS A 182 0.85 68.91 -12.54
N SER A 183 1.75 69.27 -11.63
CA SER A 183 1.92 68.68 -10.30
C SER A 183 0.66 68.70 -9.44
N LEU A 184 -0.12 69.77 -9.52
CA LEU A 184 -1.38 69.95 -8.80
C LEU A 184 -2.51 69.14 -9.46
N LYS A 185 -2.57 69.13 -10.80
CA LYS A 185 -3.49 68.30 -11.58
C LYS A 185 -3.29 66.81 -11.28
N GLN A 186 -2.03 66.34 -11.21
CA GLN A 186 -1.67 64.97 -10.81
C GLN A 186 -2.21 64.62 -9.40
N ILE A 187 -2.05 65.52 -8.41
CA ILE A 187 -2.61 65.31 -7.06
C ILE A 187 -4.14 65.27 -7.09
N PHE A 188 -4.81 66.15 -7.84
CA PHE A 188 -6.28 66.15 -7.91
C PHE A 188 -6.85 64.96 -8.69
N GLU A 189 -6.14 64.46 -9.71
CA GLU A 189 -6.46 63.21 -10.40
C GLU A 189 -6.36 62.00 -9.44
N VAL A 190 -5.34 61.98 -8.58
CA VAL A 190 -5.19 60.97 -7.52
C VAL A 190 -6.30 61.08 -6.47
N ILE A 191 -6.62 62.27 -5.97
CA ILE A 191 -7.74 62.48 -5.03
C ILE A 191 -9.05 62.03 -5.67
N TYR A 192 -9.29 62.32 -6.94
CA TYR A 192 -10.49 61.83 -7.62
C TYR A 192 -10.51 60.30 -7.68
N GLN A 193 -9.43 59.63 -8.09
CA GLN A 193 -9.41 58.17 -8.10
C GLN A 193 -9.69 57.58 -6.72
N LEU A 194 -9.05 58.11 -5.66
CA LEU A 194 -9.26 57.71 -4.27
C LEU A 194 -10.72 57.87 -3.77
N THR A 195 -11.51 58.76 -4.37
CA THR A 195 -12.77 59.24 -3.77
C THR A 195 -13.99 59.20 -4.70
N LYS A 196 -13.84 58.85 -5.98
CA LYS A 196 -14.92 58.82 -7.00
C LYS A 196 -16.12 57.95 -6.62
N ASN A 197 -15.86 56.84 -5.93
CA ASN A 197 -16.86 55.84 -5.53
C ASN A 197 -17.22 55.91 -4.03
N SER A 198 -16.56 56.78 -3.25
CA SER A 198 -16.67 56.80 -1.79
C SER A 198 -17.58 57.93 -1.27
N LYS A 199 -18.02 57.78 -0.01
CA LYS A 199 -18.88 58.74 0.69
C LYS A 199 -18.10 59.75 1.53
N ILE A 200 -16.81 59.94 1.23
CA ILE A 200 -15.92 60.80 2.02
C ILE A 200 -16.35 62.29 2.00
N ASP A 201 -16.32 62.91 3.17
CA ASP A 201 -16.57 64.34 3.37
C ASP A 201 -15.24 65.09 3.21
N PHE A 202 -15.13 65.89 2.15
CA PHE A 202 -13.90 66.59 1.81
C PHE A 202 -13.54 67.68 2.84
N GLY A 203 -14.53 68.29 3.48
CA GLY A 203 -14.29 69.30 4.53
C GLY A 203 -13.92 68.66 5.87
N ALA A 204 -14.48 67.49 6.18
CA ALA A 204 -14.25 66.81 7.46
C ALA A 204 -13.09 65.81 7.47
N ASN A 205 -12.80 65.10 6.37
CA ASN A 205 -11.82 64.01 6.33
C ASN A 205 -10.51 64.36 5.62
N ILE A 206 -10.48 65.43 4.82
CA ILE A 206 -9.34 65.83 3.99
C ILE A 206 -8.79 67.18 4.45
N MET A 207 -7.47 67.32 4.41
CA MET A 207 -6.76 68.57 4.68
C MET A 207 -5.66 68.81 3.65
N PHE A 208 -5.56 70.05 3.17
CA PHE A 208 -4.46 70.52 2.34
C PHE A 208 -3.49 71.35 3.17
N ILE A 209 -2.23 70.98 3.13
CA ILE A 209 -1.15 71.77 3.73
C ILE A 209 -0.29 72.29 2.60
N PHE A 210 -0.05 73.59 2.57
CA PHE A 210 0.89 74.20 1.65
C PHE A 210 2.26 74.21 2.32
N SER A 211 3.27 73.56 1.74
CA SER A 211 4.65 73.58 2.24
C SER A 211 5.47 74.70 1.62
N LYS A 212 6.64 75.02 2.20
CA LYS A 212 7.58 76.02 1.67
C LYS A 212 6.96 77.41 1.53
N THR A 213 6.02 77.76 2.40
CA THR A 213 5.20 78.97 2.25
C THR A 213 5.90 80.21 2.79
N SER A 214 5.99 81.26 1.97
CA SER A 214 6.46 82.61 2.35
C SER A 214 5.31 83.60 2.65
N ASN A 215 4.10 83.30 2.20
CA ASN A 215 2.92 84.18 2.29
C ASN A 215 1.94 83.75 3.42
N PRO A 216 0.96 84.61 3.79
CA PRO A 216 -0.11 84.23 4.72
C PRO A 216 -1.06 83.16 4.14
N LEU A 217 -1.66 82.33 5.00
CA LEU A 217 -2.63 81.26 4.65
C LEU A 217 -3.71 81.69 3.64
N GLN A 218 -4.25 82.91 3.79
CA GLN A 218 -5.32 83.44 2.95
C GLN A 218 -4.91 83.54 1.46
N PHE A 219 -3.62 83.79 1.18
CA PHE A 219 -3.08 83.84 -0.18
C PHE A 219 -3.23 82.49 -0.89
N TYR A 220 -2.78 81.40 -0.25
CA TYR A 220 -2.86 80.06 -0.83
C TYR A 220 -4.30 79.57 -0.97
N GLN A 221 -5.17 79.87 0.01
CA GLN A 221 -6.58 79.52 -0.06
C GLN A 221 -7.28 80.19 -1.26
N GLN A 222 -7.04 81.48 -1.49
CA GLN A 222 -7.55 82.21 -2.64
C GLN A 222 -6.98 81.68 -3.96
N LYS A 223 -5.66 81.47 -4.03
CA LYS A 223 -4.95 80.93 -5.21
C LYS A 223 -5.42 79.52 -5.57
N LEU A 224 -5.69 78.68 -4.57
CA LEU A 224 -6.27 77.34 -4.72
C LEU A 224 -7.68 77.41 -5.31
N HIS A 225 -8.57 78.20 -4.70
CA HIS A 225 -9.96 78.33 -5.18
C HIS A 225 -10.01 78.82 -6.62
N TYR A 226 -9.20 79.83 -6.96
CA TYR A 226 -9.04 80.33 -8.33
C TYR A 226 -8.51 79.25 -9.29
N PHE A 227 -7.50 78.47 -8.90
CA PHE A 227 -6.96 77.39 -9.73
C PHE A 227 -7.97 76.25 -9.97
N LEU A 228 -8.79 75.91 -8.97
CA LEU A 228 -9.89 74.96 -9.10
C LEU A 228 -10.97 75.49 -10.07
N ASP A 229 -11.28 76.78 -10.05
CA ASP A 229 -12.19 77.41 -11.02
C ASP A 229 -11.63 77.40 -12.45
N GLN A 230 -10.35 77.75 -12.64
CA GLN A 230 -9.70 77.68 -13.96
C GLN A 230 -9.66 76.23 -14.51
N ILE A 231 -9.46 75.24 -13.64
CA ILE A 231 -9.54 73.82 -14.00
C ILE A 231 -10.95 73.44 -14.49
N VAL A 232 -12.00 73.87 -13.79
CA VAL A 232 -13.40 73.57 -14.14
C VAL A 232 -13.83 74.27 -15.44
N GLN A 233 -13.26 75.44 -15.73
CA GLN A 233 -13.55 76.23 -16.94
C GLN A 233 -12.73 75.77 -18.16
N SER A 234 -11.59 75.11 -17.97
CA SER A 234 -10.69 74.67 -19.05
C SER A 234 -11.29 73.53 -19.89
N PRO A 235 -11.61 73.75 -21.20
CA PRO A 235 -12.21 72.70 -22.03
C PRO A 235 -11.24 71.56 -22.31
N ASN A 236 -9.97 71.88 -22.58
CA ASN A 236 -8.93 70.90 -22.92
C ASN A 236 -8.70 69.90 -21.77
N TYR A 237 -8.64 70.39 -20.53
CA TYR A 237 -8.47 69.54 -19.36
C TYR A 237 -9.75 68.77 -19.02
N THR A 238 -10.92 69.42 -19.15
CA THR A 238 -12.23 68.74 -19.02
C THR A 238 -12.36 67.56 -19.97
N ASN A 239 -11.92 67.68 -21.22
CA ASN A 239 -11.98 66.59 -22.21
C ASN A 239 -11.02 65.44 -21.84
N GLN A 240 -9.76 65.75 -21.49
CA GLN A 240 -8.80 64.75 -21.02
C GLN A 240 -9.30 63.97 -19.79
N LEU A 241 -9.98 64.65 -18.85
CA LEU A 241 -10.59 64.01 -17.67
C LEU A 241 -11.76 63.09 -18.04
N LYS A 242 -12.63 63.51 -18.98
CA LYS A 242 -13.74 62.67 -19.48
C LYS A 242 -13.23 61.42 -20.19
N GLU A 243 -12.25 61.57 -21.08
CA GLU A 243 -11.63 60.48 -21.84
C GLU A 243 -10.97 59.44 -20.92
N LYS A 244 -10.19 59.87 -19.93
CA LYS A 244 -9.45 58.97 -19.03
C LYS A 244 -10.31 58.32 -17.95
N PHE A 245 -11.31 59.03 -17.43
CA PHE A 245 -11.91 58.68 -16.14
C PHE A 245 -13.45 58.72 -16.11
N ASN A 246 -14.12 58.77 -17.28
CA ASN A 246 -15.58 58.84 -17.42
C ASN A 246 -16.24 59.93 -16.56
N PHE A 247 -15.57 61.07 -16.43
CA PHE A 247 -15.74 62.02 -15.32
C PHE A 247 -17.00 62.90 -15.45
N HIS A 248 -18.18 62.32 -15.20
CA HIS A 248 -19.48 63.00 -15.33
C HIS A 248 -19.62 64.15 -14.31
N ASP A 249 -19.33 63.89 -13.04
CA ASP A 249 -19.56 64.83 -11.93
C ASP A 249 -18.34 65.70 -11.56
N TYR A 250 -17.43 65.96 -12.50
CA TYR A 250 -16.18 66.70 -12.24
C TYR A 250 -16.40 68.08 -11.58
N LYS A 251 -17.48 68.79 -11.95
CA LYS A 251 -17.85 70.06 -11.33
C LYS A 251 -18.19 69.90 -9.83
N GLN A 252 -18.86 68.80 -9.46
CA GLN A 252 -19.17 68.51 -8.06
C GLN A 252 -17.90 68.15 -7.28
N PHE A 253 -17.00 67.36 -7.88
CA PHE A 253 -15.70 67.03 -7.29
C PHE A 253 -14.84 68.28 -7.00
N TYR A 254 -14.67 69.17 -7.99
CA TYR A 254 -13.90 70.40 -7.78
C TYR A 254 -14.59 71.39 -6.82
N ASN A 255 -15.93 71.37 -6.72
CA ASN A 255 -16.64 72.11 -5.68
C ASN A 255 -16.45 71.52 -4.27
N LYS A 256 -16.41 70.18 -4.12
CA LYS A 256 -16.01 69.52 -2.86
C LYS A 256 -14.57 69.89 -2.48
N LEU A 257 -13.64 69.95 -3.44
CA LEU A 257 -12.25 70.36 -3.20
C LEU A 257 -12.11 71.78 -2.62
N LYS A 258 -13.04 72.71 -2.89
CA LYS A 258 -13.03 74.05 -2.25
C LYS A 258 -13.40 74.02 -0.76
N GLN A 259 -14.04 72.95 -0.29
CA GLN A 259 -14.49 72.78 1.10
C GLN A 259 -13.42 72.16 2.01
N VAL A 260 -12.32 71.64 1.43
CA VAL A 260 -11.19 71.03 2.14
C VAL A 260 -10.57 72.00 3.13
N THR A 261 -10.22 71.52 4.33
CA THR A 261 -9.51 72.31 5.35
C THR A 261 -8.11 72.67 4.84
N VAL A 262 -7.71 73.96 4.91
CA VAL A 262 -6.40 74.43 4.41
C VAL A 262 -5.52 74.95 5.56
N ASP A 263 -4.22 74.65 5.51
CA ASP A 263 -3.20 75.27 6.39
C ASP A 263 -1.83 75.44 5.70
N THR A 264 -0.88 76.07 6.39
CA THR A 264 0.49 76.33 5.90
C THR A 264 1.57 75.68 6.76
N PHE A 265 2.62 75.19 6.12
CA PHE A 265 3.89 74.73 6.70
C PHE A 265 5.01 75.59 6.08
N PRO A 266 5.68 76.46 6.85
CA PRO A 266 6.53 77.52 6.31
C PRO A 266 7.75 77.03 5.53
N LEU A 267 8.39 77.95 4.82
CA LEU A 267 9.75 77.74 4.32
C LEU A 267 10.74 77.84 5.49
N ALA A 268 11.84 77.08 5.43
CA ALA A 268 12.99 77.27 6.29
C ALA A 268 13.84 78.40 5.71
N ASP A 269 14.27 79.34 6.55
CA ASP A 269 15.04 80.51 6.12
C ASP A 269 16.55 80.28 6.33
N GLU A 270 17.41 80.92 5.52
CA GLU A 270 18.85 80.96 5.77
C GLU A 270 19.16 81.60 7.13
N ASP A 271 18.38 82.62 7.50
CA ASP A 271 18.41 83.26 8.83
C ASP A 271 18.06 82.29 9.98
N MET A 272 17.64 81.05 9.70
CA MET A 272 17.38 80.01 10.68
C MET A 272 18.52 78.99 10.86
N GLU A 273 19.67 79.12 10.17
CA GLU A 273 20.75 78.13 10.24
C GLU A 273 21.17 77.78 11.68
N GLY A 274 21.30 76.47 11.95
CA GLY A 274 21.65 75.89 13.24
C GLY A 274 20.54 75.94 14.29
N LYS A 275 19.40 76.57 14.00
CA LYS A 275 18.26 76.71 14.93
C LYS A 275 17.26 75.57 14.73
N GLU A 276 16.51 75.26 15.77
CA GLU A 276 15.41 74.29 15.71
C GLU A 276 14.26 74.86 14.87
N TYR A 277 13.78 74.08 13.89
CA TYR A 277 12.77 74.52 12.94
C TYR A 277 11.35 74.38 13.50
N GLY A 278 10.67 75.53 13.58
CA GLY A 278 9.28 75.66 14.00
C GLY A 278 9.06 75.51 15.51
N THR A 279 8.21 76.35 16.09
CA THR A 279 7.98 76.35 17.54
C THR A 279 7.04 75.22 17.96
N LYS A 280 7.15 74.79 19.23
CA LYS A 280 6.20 73.87 19.87
C LYS A 280 4.75 74.33 19.71
N GLN A 281 4.50 75.64 19.81
CA GLN A 281 3.17 76.24 19.62
C GLN A 281 2.66 76.12 18.18
N GLN A 282 3.53 76.28 17.17
CA GLN A 282 3.17 76.04 15.75
C GLN A 282 2.82 74.56 15.53
N ARG A 283 3.62 73.64 16.11
CA ARG A 283 3.40 72.19 16.07
C ARG A 283 2.06 71.79 16.70
N GLU A 284 1.78 72.31 17.89
CA GLU A 284 0.51 72.11 18.62
C GLU A 284 -0.70 72.71 17.88
N CYS A 285 -0.54 73.88 17.25
CA CYS A 285 -1.60 74.51 16.46
C CYS A 285 -1.97 73.67 15.22
N LEU A 286 -0.97 73.17 14.50
CA LEU A 286 -1.18 72.30 13.33
C LEU A 286 -1.78 70.94 13.72
N ASN A 287 -1.24 70.30 14.77
CA ASN A 287 -1.81 69.07 15.34
C ASN A 287 -3.26 69.29 15.83
N SER A 288 -3.59 70.43 16.43
CA SER A 288 -4.96 70.77 16.83
C SER A 288 -5.93 70.87 15.65
N LYS A 289 -5.49 71.36 14.48
CA LYS A 289 -6.30 71.41 13.26
C LYS A 289 -6.49 70.01 12.66
N ILE A 290 -5.42 69.23 12.55
CA ILE A 290 -5.46 67.83 12.07
C ILE A 290 -6.36 66.96 12.99
N ASN A 291 -6.34 67.20 14.29
CA ASN A 291 -7.18 66.49 15.26
C ASN A 291 -8.67 66.84 15.15
N LYS A 292 -9.04 68.03 14.65
CA LYS A 292 -10.44 68.43 14.38
C LYS A 292 -11.04 67.76 13.14
N LEU A 293 -10.21 67.23 12.23
CA LEU A 293 -10.68 66.35 11.16
C LEU A 293 -11.35 65.10 11.76
N LYS A 294 -12.33 64.55 11.08
CA LYS A 294 -12.94 63.24 11.38
C LYS A 294 -12.16 62.15 10.66
N TYR A 295 -12.06 60.97 11.26
CA TYR A 295 -11.61 59.78 10.54
C TYR A 295 -12.71 59.26 9.62
N TYR A 296 -12.31 58.64 8.52
CA TYR A 296 -13.18 57.99 7.55
C TYR A 296 -13.10 56.46 7.74
N TYR A 297 -14.20 55.84 8.15
CA TYR A 297 -14.28 54.44 8.59
C TYR A 297 -14.93 53.49 7.56
N GLN A 298 -14.96 53.86 6.28
CA GLN A 298 -15.52 53.02 5.22
C GLN A 298 -14.40 52.55 4.28
N ASN A 299 -14.40 51.26 3.95
CA ASN A 299 -13.38 50.63 3.12
C ASN A 299 -13.79 50.65 1.63
N ASP A 300 -14.25 51.81 1.16
CA ASP A 300 -14.76 52.08 -0.20
C ASP A 300 -13.90 53.09 -0.98
N LEU A 301 -12.62 53.22 -0.60
CA LEU A 301 -11.64 54.12 -1.24
C LEU A 301 -10.86 53.40 -2.35
N ASP A 302 -11.03 53.87 -3.59
CA ASP A 302 -10.49 53.26 -4.80
C ASP A 302 -9.01 53.62 -5.02
N ILE A 303 -8.11 52.65 -4.83
CA ILE A 303 -6.67 52.92 -4.92
C ILE A 303 -6.26 53.23 -6.37
N PRO A 304 -5.61 54.38 -6.63
CA PRO A 304 -5.13 54.75 -7.96
C PRO A 304 -3.95 53.88 -8.37
N PHE A 305 -4.09 53.16 -9.48
CA PHE A 305 -2.96 52.62 -10.24
C PHE A 305 -2.77 53.44 -11.52
N ALA A 306 -1.53 53.66 -11.94
CA ALA A 306 -1.24 54.37 -13.18
C ALA A 306 -1.65 53.55 -14.41
N ILE A 307 -2.13 54.23 -15.47
CA ILE A 307 -2.57 53.55 -16.71
C ILE A 307 -1.37 52.89 -17.44
N SER A 308 -0.17 53.45 -17.33
CA SER A 308 1.06 52.89 -17.87
C SER A 308 1.44 51.55 -17.20
N SER A 309 1.18 51.41 -15.90
CA SER A 309 1.37 50.17 -15.14
C SER A 309 0.58 48.95 -15.65
N GLN A 310 -0.38 49.11 -16.58
CA GLN A 310 -1.16 47.99 -17.14
C GLN A 310 -0.30 46.89 -17.78
N GLY A 311 0.90 47.20 -18.28
CA GLY A 311 1.85 46.19 -18.76
C GLY A 311 2.37 45.33 -17.59
N GLN A 312 2.88 45.97 -16.54
CA GLN A 312 3.39 45.33 -15.33
C GLN A 312 2.30 44.48 -14.65
N ILE A 313 1.09 45.03 -14.54
CA ILE A 313 -0.08 44.34 -13.99
C ILE A 313 -0.33 43.00 -14.71
N LYS A 314 -0.27 42.96 -16.04
CA LYS A 314 -0.48 41.73 -16.82
C LYS A 314 0.64 40.70 -16.62
N ILE A 315 1.90 41.15 -16.47
CA ILE A 315 3.05 40.29 -16.17
C ILE A 315 2.87 39.65 -14.78
N ILE A 316 2.57 40.46 -13.77
CA ILE A 316 2.26 40.02 -12.40
C ILE A 316 1.09 39.03 -12.38
N GLN A 317 0.00 39.37 -13.07
CA GLN A 317 -1.22 38.56 -13.18
C GLN A 317 -0.93 37.18 -13.78
N ARG A 318 -0.27 37.14 -14.94
CA ARG A 318 0.07 35.89 -15.66
C ARG A 318 1.02 35.02 -14.83
N TYR A 319 2.07 35.60 -14.24
CA TYR A 319 3.02 34.84 -13.44
C TYR A 319 2.38 34.31 -12.15
N SER A 320 1.67 35.16 -11.41
CA SER A 320 1.08 34.77 -10.12
C SER A 320 -0.01 33.72 -10.29
N PHE A 321 -0.76 33.74 -11.40
CA PHE A 321 -1.67 32.66 -11.77
C PHE A 321 -0.93 31.33 -11.93
N ASN A 322 0.04 31.27 -12.85
CA ASN A 322 0.82 30.06 -13.08
C ASN A 322 1.46 29.55 -11.78
N GLN A 323 2.11 30.45 -11.02
CA GLN A 323 2.78 30.09 -9.78
C GLN A 323 1.83 29.52 -8.72
N VAL A 324 0.62 30.08 -8.57
CA VAL A 324 -0.40 29.54 -7.66
C VAL A 324 -0.91 28.18 -8.16
N CYS A 325 -1.21 28.05 -9.45
CA CYS A 325 -1.66 26.80 -10.08
C CYS A 325 -0.64 25.67 -9.92
N ASP A 326 0.63 25.94 -10.22
CA ASP A 326 1.73 24.98 -10.16
C ASP A 326 2.04 24.59 -8.70
N THR A 327 2.05 25.56 -7.78
CA THR A 327 2.29 25.30 -6.34
C THR A 327 1.15 24.49 -5.72
N PHE A 328 -0.11 24.80 -6.05
CA PHE A 328 -1.27 24.04 -5.58
C PHE A 328 -1.31 22.63 -6.18
N THR A 329 -0.97 22.50 -7.46
CA THR A 329 -0.85 21.18 -8.13
C THR A 329 0.25 20.34 -7.49
N ALA A 330 1.42 20.91 -7.21
CA ALA A 330 2.51 20.22 -6.53
C ALA A 330 2.15 19.84 -5.08
N LEU A 331 1.39 20.66 -4.36
CA LEU A 331 0.85 20.35 -3.03
C LEU A 331 -0.13 19.16 -3.09
N CYS A 332 -1.08 19.17 -4.03
CA CYS A 332 -2.00 18.05 -4.24
C CYS A 332 -1.26 16.78 -4.68
N TYR A 333 -0.21 16.89 -5.49
CA TYR A 333 0.64 15.76 -5.88
C TYR A 333 1.41 15.17 -4.69
N ASN A 334 1.99 16.01 -3.82
CA ASN A 334 2.70 15.56 -2.62
C ASN A 334 1.78 14.78 -1.68
N ILE A 335 0.58 15.30 -1.41
CA ILE A 335 -0.45 14.63 -0.62
C ILE A 335 -0.92 13.34 -1.32
N SER A 336 -1.22 13.39 -2.63
CA SER A 336 -1.63 12.22 -3.43
C SER A 336 -0.57 11.12 -3.45
N SER A 337 0.73 11.46 -3.48
CA SER A 337 1.80 10.47 -3.41
C SER A 337 1.83 9.73 -2.06
N SER A 338 1.44 10.40 -0.97
CA SER A 338 1.35 9.84 0.39
C SER A 338 0.08 9.01 0.61
N ILE A 339 -1.02 9.32 -0.08
CA ILE A 339 -2.25 8.52 -0.05
C ILE A 339 -1.99 7.06 -0.51
N LYS A 340 -0.99 6.84 -1.38
CA LYS A 340 -0.59 5.50 -1.87
C LYS A 340 -0.02 4.56 -0.80
N SER A 341 0.36 5.09 0.37
CA SER A 341 0.82 4.27 1.51
C SER A 341 -0.23 4.13 2.62
N PHE A 342 -1.46 4.64 2.45
CA PHE A 342 -2.47 4.57 3.50
C PHE A 342 -2.94 3.16 3.82
N ASP A 343 -3.18 2.92 5.12
CA ASP A 343 -3.98 1.80 5.62
C ASP A 343 -5.49 2.02 5.38
N GLU A 344 -6.31 1.03 5.77
CA GLU A 344 -7.77 1.11 5.64
C GLU A 344 -8.39 2.27 6.43
N LYS A 345 -7.93 2.50 7.67
CA LYS A 345 -8.48 3.53 8.56
C LYS A 345 -8.17 4.93 8.02
N GLN A 346 -6.94 5.16 7.58
CA GLN A 346 -6.53 6.39 6.90
C GLN A 346 -7.30 6.59 5.59
N THR A 347 -7.50 5.52 4.82
CA THR A 347 -8.25 5.55 3.55
C THR A 347 -9.71 5.95 3.77
N MET A 348 -10.37 5.40 4.78
CA MET A 348 -11.73 5.80 5.18
C MET A 348 -11.77 7.23 5.72
N GLN A 349 -10.80 7.64 6.53
CA GLN A 349 -10.71 9.01 7.06
C GLN A 349 -10.53 10.05 5.95
N ALA A 350 -9.66 9.77 4.97
CA ALA A 350 -9.43 10.63 3.82
C ALA A 350 -10.65 10.68 2.87
N ASP A 351 -11.40 9.59 2.73
CA ASP A 351 -12.65 9.59 1.95
C ASP A 351 -13.68 10.49 2.63
N ASN A 352 -13.88 10.35 3.94
CA ASN A 352 -14.78 11.20 4.72
C ASN A 352 -14.41 12.70 4.59
N ILE A 353 -13.11 13.03 4.60
CA ILE A 353 -12.63 14.41 4.35
C ILE A 353 -13.01 14.89 2.93
N LEU A 354 -12.77 14.08 1.90
CA LEU A 354 -13.11 14.44 0.51
C LEU A 354 -14.63 14.60 0.31
N GLN A 355 -15.46 13.74 0.91
CA GLN A 355 -16.92 13.88 0.85
C GLN A 355 -17.40 15.12 1.62
N HIS A 356 -16.86 15.37 2.83
CA HIS A 356 -17.23 16.52 3.66
C HIS A 356 -16.89 17.85 2.98
N TYR A 357 -15.67 17.98 2.44
CA TYR A 357 -15.28 19.12 1.63
C TYR A 357 -16.24 19.33 0.45
N LYS A 358 -16.55 18.28 -0.31
CA LYS A 358 -17.47 18.34 -1.47
C LYS A 358 -18.90 18.75 -1.06
N MET A 359 -19.40 18.28 0.08
CA MET A 359 -20.73 18.66 0.59
C MET A 359 -20.78 20.14 1.03
N ASN A 360 -19.67 20.69 1.52
CA ASN A 360 -19.57 22.05 2.02
C ASN A 360 -19.07 23.07 0.98
N GLN A 361 -18.92 22.70 -0.31
CA GLN A 361 -18.52 23.61 -1.38
C GLN A 361 -19.64 24.61 -1.75
N ASP A 362 -19.86 25.60 -0.88
CA ASP A 362 -20.58 26.83 -1.22
C ASP A 362 -19.61 28.04 -1.18
N PRO A 363 -18.91 28.33 -2.29
CA PRO A 363 -18.02 29.49 -2.38
C PRO A 363 -18.78 30.83 -2.48
N SER A 364 -20.12 30.85 -2.57
CA SER A 364 -20.88 32.10 -2.77
C SER A 364 -20.77 33.11 -1.62
N ASN A 365 -20.39 32.63 -0.43
CA ASN A 365 -20.20 33.43 0.78
C ASN A 365 -18.73 33.87 1.00
N LEU A 366 -17.80 33.55 0.09
CA LEU A 366 -16.37 33.83 0.25
C LEU A 366 -15.95 35.04 -0.60
N GLN A 367 -15.57 36.12 0.08
CA GLN A 367 -15.38 37.44 -0.52
C GLN A 367 -14.05 37.62 -1.28
N THR A 368 -13.03 36.82 -0.98
CA THR A 368 -11.65 36.97 -1.50
C THR A 368 -11.05 35.63 -1.94
N ASN A 369 -10.02 35.66 -2.78
CA ASN A 369 -9.33 34.45 -3.24
C ASN A 369 -8.59 33.75 -2.10
N LEU A 370 -8.01 34.53 -1.19
CA LEU A 370 -7.40 34.04 0.03
C LEU A 370 -8.42 33.34 0.94
N ASP A 371 -9.66 33.81 1.03
CA ASP A 371 -10.69 33.16 1.86
C ASP A 371 -11.17 31.83 1.25
N VAL A 372 -11.28 31.77 -0.09
CA VAL A 372 -11.44 30.49 -0.82
C VAL A 372 -10.29 29.53 -0.48
N PHE A 373 -9.03 29.99 -0.51
CA PHE A 373 -7.90 29.14 -0.14
C PHE A 373 -7.88 28.76 1.35
N LYS A 374 -8.22 29.65 2.29
CA LYS A 374 -8.35 29.31 3.73
C LYS A 374 -9.41 28.24 3.96
N PHE A 375 -10.52 28.29 3.24
CA PHE A 375 -11.54 27.24 3.29
C PHE A 375 -10.95 25.90 2.80
N ILE A 376 -10.34 25.85 1.63
CA ILE A 376 -9.68 24.65 1.09
C ILE A 376 -8.58 24.13 2.04
N LYS A 377 -7.75 25.03 2.58
CA LYS A 377 -6.66 24.75 3.51
C LYS A 377 -7.18 24.08 4.79
N SER A 378 -8.25 24.61 5.37
CA SER A 378 -8.82 24.11 6.63
C SER A 378 -9.71 22.88 6.47
N GLN A 379 -10.48 22.76 5.39
CA GLN A 379 -11.44 21.67 5.18
C GLN A 379 -10.85 20.45 4.46
N LEU A 380 -9.81 20.63 3.62
CA LEU A 380 -9.24 19.58 2.78
C LEU A 380 -7.75 19.33 3.09
N ILE A 381 -6.91 20.35 2.96
CA ILE A 381 -5.45 20.18 2.97
C ILE A 381 -4.92 19.77 4.35
N ILE A 382 -5.20 20.55 5.40
CA ILE A 382 -4.72 20.26 6.76
C ILE A 382 -5.29 18.93 7.29
N PRO A 383 -6.59 18.60 7.14
CA PRO A 383 -7.10 17.29 7.53
C PRO A 383 -6.43 16.11 6.82
N LEU A 384 -6.10 16.23 5.53
CA LEU A 384 -5.36 15.19 4.80
C LEU A 384 -3.91 15.08 5.29
N ILE A 385 -3.20 16.20 5.50
CA ILE A 385 -1.84 16.20 6.08
C ILE A 385 -1.84 15.53 7.45
N ASN A 386 -2.77 15.90 8.34
CA ASN A 386 -2.91 15.27 9.66
C ASN A 386 -3.18 13.76 9.57
N THR A 387 -3.92 13.31 8.53
CA THR A 387 -4.18 11.88 8.28
C THR A 387 -2.91 11.12 7.85
N ILE A 388 -1.97 11.80 7.20
CA ILE A 388 -0.63 11.26 6.88
C ILE A 388 0.27 11.27 8.14
N SER A 389 0.19 12.31 8.97
CA SER A 389 0.96 12.44 10.21
C SER A 389 0.64 11.35 11.26
N LEU A 390 -0.57 10.78 11.25
CA LEU A 390 -0.96 9.70 12.18
C LEU A 390 -0.22 8.36 11.98
N GLN A 391 0.51 8.17 10.87
CA GLN A 391 0.94 6.84 10.43
C GLN A 391 2.23 6.29 11.08
N SER A 392 3.04 7.09 11.76
CA SER A 392 4.37 6.64 12.19
C SER A 392 4.74 6.99 13.64
N GLN A 393 5.12 5.95 14.40
CA GLN A 393 6.06 6.05 15.53
C GLN A 393 7.50 5.70 15.10
N SER A 394 7.72 5.49 13.80
CA SER A 394 8.90 4.79 13.25
C SER A 394 9.56 5.46 12.04
N SER A 395 8.99 6.52 11.47
CA SER A 395 9.51 7.16 10.24
C SER A 395 9.39 8.68 10.21
N ASN A 396 9.49 9.34 11.38
CA ASN A 396 9.37 10.78 11.60
C ASN A 396 9.96 11.65 10.46
N ARG A 397 11.19 11.37 10.01
CA ARG A 397 11.89 12.14 8.95
C ARG A 397 11.09 12.32 7.65
N ILE A 398 10.28 11.33 7.25
CA ILE A 398 9.47 11.45 6.03
C ILE A 398 8.27 12.37 6.28
N GLN A 399 7.65 12.25 7.45
CA GLN A 399 6.52 13.10 7.87
C GLN A 399 6.96 14.56 8.09
N GLU A 400 8.12 14.77 8.72
CA GLU A 400 8.77 16.08 8.89
C GLU A 400 9.01 16.76 7.54
N ASN A 401 9.65 16.06 6.59
CA ASN A 401 9.93 16.58 5.25
C ASN A 401 8.65 16.91 4.46
N LEU A 402 7.63 16.04 4.50
CA LEU A 402 6.36 16.29 3.83
C LEU A 402 5.62 17.49 4.43
N THR A 403 5.57 17.56 5.76
CA THR A 403 4.88 18.65 6.49
C THR A 403 5.56 19.98 6.21
N LEU A 404 6.90 20.03 6.26
CA LEU A 404 7.69 21.22 5.92
C LEU A 404 7.50 21.65 4.46
N THR A 405 7.52 20.69 3.51
CA THR A 405 7.31 20.97 2.09
C THR A 405 5.91 21.51 1.82
N SER A 406 4.89 20.89 2.42
CA SER A 406 3.49 21.30 2.26
C SER A 406 3.24 22.66 2.91
N GLN A 407 3.83 22.94 4.07
CA GLN A 407 3.76 24.24 4.75
C GLN A 407 4.39 25.36 3.89
N LYS A 408 5.57 25.13 3.30
CA LYS A 408 6.20 26.07 2.35
C LYS A 408 5.33 26.33 1.11
N GLN A 409 4.71 25.29 0.55
CA GLN A 409 3.78 25.42 -0.59
C GLN A 409 2.54 26.22 -0.21
N ILE A 410 2.00 26.01 0.99
CA ILE A 410 0.89 26.78 1.56
C ILE A 410 1.28 28.26 1.74
N GLU A 411 2.45 28.56 2.29
CA GLU A 411 2.95 29.94 2.48
C GLU A 411 3.12 30.69 1.15
N ILE A 412 3.62 30.02 0.11
CA ILE A 412 3.72 30.59 -1.25
C ILE A 412 2.34 30.95 -1.78
N ILE A 413 1.36 30.03 -1.67
CA ILE A 413 -0.02 30.28 -2.15
C ILE A 413 -0.67 31.42 -1.35
N GLU A 414 -0.55 31.43 -0.02
CA GLU A 414 -1.10 32.50 0.81
C GLU A 414 -0.47 33.86 0.50
N PHE A 415 0.84 33.92 0.21
CA PHE A 415 1.51 35.14 -0.23
C PHE A 415 0.94 35.69 -1.55
N PHE A 416 0.86 34.87 -2.61
CA PHE A 416 0.33 35.35 -3.90
C PHE A 416 -1.15 35.71 -3.82
N LEU A 417 -1.96 34.94 -3.09
CA LEU A 417 -3.38 35.25 -2.97
C LEU A 417 -3.64 36.53 -2.15
N SER A 418 -2.97 36.69 -1.00
CA SER A 418 -3.14 37.89 -0.16
C SER A 418 -2.50 39.15 -0.77
N GLU A 419 -1.22 39.08 -1.15
CA GLU A 419 -0.43 40.26 -1.51
C GLU A 419 -0.50 40.64 -2.99
N VAL A 420 -0.93 39.73 -3.88
CA VAL A 420 -1.09 40.01 -5.31
C VAL A 420 -2.56 39.95 -5.75
N TYR A 421 -3.27 38.85 -5.53
CA TYR A 421 -4.65 38.74 -6.00
C TYR A 421 -5.57 39.72 -5.30
N ASP A 422 -5.66 39.62 -3.98
CA ASP A 422 -6.64 40.39 -3.23
C ASP A 422 -6.17 41.84 -3.01
N SER A 423 -4.87 42.07 -2.79
CA SER A 423 -4.30 43.42 -2.58
C SER A 423 -4.01 44.22 -3.87
N ILE A 424 -3.92 43.60 -5.06
CA ILE A 424 -3.62 44.30 -6.32
C ILE A 424 -4.68 44.01 -7.39
N LEU A 425 -4.83 42.75 -7.82
CA LEU A 425 -5.64 42.39 -8.99
C LEU A 425 -7.14 42.65 -8.78
N ASN A 426 -7.67 42.37 -7.59
CA ASN A 426 -9.07 42.62 -7.28
C ASN A 426 -9.42 44.12 -7.23
N ASN A 427 -8.52 44.95 -6.69
CA ASN A 427 -8.69 46.41 -6.69
C ASN A 427 -8.67 47.00 -8.12
N LEU A 428 -7.88 46.41 -9.02
CA LEU A 428 -7.78 46.84 -10.42
C LEU A 428 -9.03 46.54 -11.27
N ASN A 429 -9.77 45.49 -10.95
CA ASN A 429 -10.98 45.08 -11.67
C ASN A 429 -12.11 46.13 -11.64
N LEU A 430 -12.05 47.14 -10.75
CA LEU A 430 -12.96 48.29 -10.76
C LEU A 430 -12.69 49.29 -11.90
N SER A 431 -11.55 49.18 -12.59
CA SER A 431 -11.12 50.12 -13.64
C SER A 431 -11.01 49.51 -15.04
N ILE A 432 -10.74 48.21 -15.15
CA ILE A 432 -10.58 47.51 -16.43
C ILE A 432 -11.63 46.40 -16.52
N LYS A 433 -12.42 46.37 -17.60
CA LYS A 433 -13.39 45.30 -17.90
C LYS A 433 -12.70 44.00 -18.36
N LEU A 434 -11.82 43.46 -17.52
CA LEU A 434 -11.31 42.10 -17.66
C LEU A 434 -12.43 41.14 -17.20
N ASN A 435 -13.34 40.82 -18.12
CA ASN A 435 -14.53 39.98 -17.84
C ASN A 435 -14.18 38.57 -17.29
N THR A 436 -12.93 38.15 -17.37
CA THR A 436 -12.40 37.04 -16.57
C THR A 436 -12.17 37.49 -15.13
N GLN A 437 -13.18 37.32 -14.26
CA GLN A 437 -12.93 37.28 -12.83
C GLN A 437 -11.90 36.16 -12.57
N LEU A 438 -10.69 36.53 -12.15
CA LEU A 438 -9.67 35.56 -11.74
C LEU A 438 -9.99 35.03 -10.34
N GLN A 439 -11.06 34.25 -10.25
CA GLN A 439 -11.37 33.43 -9.10
C GLN A 439 -10.37 32.28 -9.05
N PHE A 440 -9.40 32.37 -8.13
CA PHE A 440 -8.58 31.22 -7.78
C PHE A 440 -9.48 30.09 -7.28
N GLY A 441 -9.19 28.87 -7.71
CA GLY A 441 -9.74 27.68 -7.09
C GLY A 441 -11.09 27.27 -7.65
N LYS A 442 -11.29 27.43 -8.97
CA LYS A 442 -12.24 26.59 -9.71
C LYS A 442 -11.50 25.51 -10.51
N SER A 443 -10.80 25.87 -11.58
CA SER A 443 -10.04 24.93 -12.42
C SER A 443 -8.95 24.19 -11.62
N GLU A 444 -8.29 24.91 -10.71
CA GLU A 444 -7.15 24.43 -9.93
C GLU A 444 -7.61 23.43 -8.86
N THR A 445 -8.74 23.72 -8.20
CA THR A 445 -9.32 22.86 -7.17
C THR A 445 -10.03 21.66 -7.77
N GLU A 446 -10.74 21.82 -8.89
CA GLU A 446 -11.34 20.70 -9.63
C GLU A 446 -10.25 19.70 -10.04
N TYR A 447 -9.11 20.16 -10.57
CA TYR A 447 -7.98 19.30 -10.92
C TYR A 447 -7.27 18.67 -9.71
N GLY A 448 -6.94 19.48 -8.68
CA GLY A 448 -6.29 18.99 -7.46
C GLY A 448 -7.16 17.97 -6.69
N PHE A 449 -8.45 18.25 -6.56
CA PHE A 449 -9.43 17.34 -5.95
C PHE A 449 -9.61 16.06 -6.77
N PHE A 450 -9.65 16.15 -8.10
CA PHE A 450 -9.66 14.98 -8.97
C PHE A 450 -8.42 14.09 -8.76
N MET A 451 -7.22 14.69 -8.67
CA MET A 451 -5.97 13.97 -8.43
C MET A 451 -5.94 13.26 -7.07
N LEU A 452 -6.41 13.93 -6.00
CA LEU A 452 -6.53 13.35 -4.66
C LEU A 452 -7.54 12.19 -4.64
N LYS A 453 -8.73 12.41 -5.20
CA LYS A 453 -9.80 11.42 -5.25
C LYS A 453 -9.42 10.19 -6.07
N ASN A 454 -8.87 10.36 -7.28
CA ASN A 454 -8.51 9.23 -8.14
C ASN A 454 -7.44 8.33 -7.48
N THR A 455 -6.42 8.91 -6.84
CA THR A 455 -5.42 8.11 -6.11
C THR A 455 -6.03 7.42 -4.88
N LEU A 456 -6.95 8.05 -4.14
CA LEU A 456 -7.65 7.39 -3.03
C LEU A 456 -8.53 6.22 -3.51
N GLU A 457 -9.28 6.38 -4.60
CA GLU A 457 -10.06 5.29 -5.20
C GLU A 457 -9.19 4.12 -5.67
N ASN A 458 -7.97 4.39 -6.11
CA ASN A 458 -7.02 3.33 -6.45
C ASN A 458 -6.40 2.68 -5.19
N GLN A 459 -6.18 3.43 -4.11
CA GLN A 459 -5.76 2.87 -2.83
C GLN A 459 -6.83 1.96 -2.21
N LYS A 460 -8.12 2.36 -2.26
CA LYS A 460 -9.26 1.51 -1.87
C LYS A 460 -9.21 0.15 -2.57
N LYS A 461 -8.95 0.12 -3.89
CA LYS A 461 -8.82 -1.12 -4.67
C LYS A 461 -7.63 -1.97 -4.22
N ILE A 462 -6.46 -1.36 -4.01
CA ILE A 462 -5.25 -2.05 -3.55
C ILE A 462 -5.48 -2.69 -2.17
N ILE A 463 -6.11 -1.97 -1.23
CA ILE A 463 -6.46 -2.50 0.09
C ILE A 463 -7.44 -3.67 -0.02
N THR A 464 -8.48 -3.56 -0.85
CA THR A 464 -9.42 -4.66 -1.11
C THR A 464 -8.73 -5.89 -1.74
N GLN A 465 -7.82 -5.68 -2.69
CA GLN A 465 -7.02 -6.76 -3.29
C GLN A 465 -6.10 -7.43 -2.26
N ASN A 466 -5.46 -6.65 -1.40
CA ASN A 466 -4.62 -7.17 -0.31
C ASN A 466 -5.43 -7.97 0.71
N LYS A 467 -6.66 -7.56 1.03
CA LYS A 467 -7.57 -8.35 1.89
C LYS A 467 -7.92 -9.70 1.26
N ILE A 468 -8.32 -9.71 -0.01
CA ILE A 468 -8.61 -10.95 -0.75
C ILE A 468 -7.37 -11.86 -0.79
N LEU A 469 -6.18 -11.29 -1.01
CA LEU A 469 -4.92 -12.05 -0.99
C LEU A 469 -4.62 -12.64 0.40
N MET A 470 -4.84 -11.89 1.48
CA MET A 470 -4.68 -12.40 2.85
C MET A 470 -5.72 -13.48 3.18
N GLU A 471 -6.95 -13.37 2.70
CA GLU A 471 -7.98 -14.41 2.85
C GLU A 471 -7.62 -15.67 2.06
N MET A 472 -7.11 -15.53 0.83
CA MET A 472 -6.60 -16.65 0.02
C MET A 472 -5.37 -17.31 0.67
N GLN A 473 -4.42 -16.53 1.17
CA GLN A 473 -3.25 -17.05 1.91
C GLN A 473 -3.68 -17.76 3.19
N LYS A 474 -4.68 -17.24 3.91
CA LYS A 474 -5.24 -17.93 5.07
C LYS A 474 -5.90 -19.25 4.65
N GLN A 475 -6.71 -19.27 3.59
CA GLN A 475 -7.32 -20.50 3.07
C GLN A 475 -6.26 -21.51 2.61
N GLN A 476 -5.15 -21.06 2.01
CA GLN A 476 -4.02 -21.91 1.67
C GLN A 476 -3.35 -22.49 2.93
N ASN A 477 -3.07 -21.67 3.95
CA ASN A 477 -2.50 -22.14 5.21
C ASN A 477 -3.44 -23.13 5.93
N ASP A 478 -4.75 -22.86 5.92
CA ASP A 478 -5.79 -23.74 6.49
C ASP A 478 -5.85 -25.07 5.70
N GLN A 479 -5.61 -25.06 4.37
CA GLN A 479 -5.47 -26.26 3.53
C GLN A 479 -4.16 -27.02 3.77
N GLU A 480 -3.02 -26.33 3.91
CA GLU A 480 -1.72 -26.95 4.22
C GLU A 480 -1.75 -27.63 5.60
N MET A 481 -2.38 -26.99 6.60
CA MET A 481 -2.64 -27.60 7.91
C MET A 481 -3.59 -28.81 7.83
N LEU A 482 -4.57 -28.80 6.93
CA LEU A 482 -5.43 -29.95 6.67
C LEU A 482 -4.67 -31.09 5.98
N ILE A 483 -3.79 -30.78 5.02
CA ILE A 483 -2.92 -31.77 4.35
C ILE A 483 -2.00 -32.43 5.38
N LEU A 484 -1.29 -31.65 6.22
CA LEU A 484 -0.45 -32.18 7.29
C LEU A 484 -1.23 -33.07 8.27
N SER A 485 -2.50 -32.72 8.55
CA SER A 485 -3.40 -33.54 9.38
C SER A 485 -3.78 -34.87 8.70
N LEU A 486 -4.03 -34.85 7.38
CA LEU A 486 -4.33 -36.05 6.59
C LEU A 486 -3.10 -36.93 6.39
N GLU A 487 -1.93 -36.36 6.12
CA GLU A 487 -0.65 -37.08 6.08
C GLU A 487 -0.36 -37.76 7.42
N TYR A 488 -0.60 -37.09 8.55
CA TYR A 488 -0.49 -37.71 9.87
C TYR A 488 -1.47 -38.89 10.05
N GLN A 489 -2.71 -38.77 9.57
CA GLN A 489 -3.68 -39.86 9.60
C GLN A 489 -3.29 -41.03 8.68
N ILE A 490 -2.75 -40.75 7.49
CA ILE A 490 -2.24 -41.75 6.55
C ILE A 490 -1.08 -42.51 7.18
N ASN A 491 -0.06 -41.83 7.72
CA ASN A 491 1.06 -42.47 8.43
C ASN A 491 0.59 -43.37 9.59
N GLN A 492 -0.46 -42.97 10.32
CA GLN A 492 -1.06 -43.81 11.37
C GLN A 492 -1.84 -45.02 10.79
N GLN A 493 -2.47 -44.89 9.62
CA GLN A 493 -3.12 -46.01 8.93
C GLN A 493 -2.09 -46.98 8.31
N GLU A 494 -1.03 -46.48 7.68
CA GLU A 494 0.09 -47.27 7.16
C GLU A 494 0.74 -48.07 8.29
N LYS A 495 1.03 -47.44 9.44
CA LYS A 495 1.52 -48.16 10.62
C LYS A 495 0.55 -49.25 11.10
N ASN A 496 -0.76 -48.99 11.09
CA ASN A 496 -1.77 -50.02 11.39
C ASN A 496 -1.81 -51.14 10.34
N ILE A 497 -1.50 -50.84 9.08
CA ILE A 497 -1.38 -51.83 7.99
C ILE A 497 -0.10 -52.65 8.16
N ASP A 498 1.02 -52.05 8.54
CA ASP A 498 2.27 -52.76 8.87
C ASP A 498 2.10 -53.70 10.07
N GLU A 499 1.47 -53.22 11.15
CA GLU A 499 1.15 -54.05 12.32
C GLU A 499 0.23 -55.23 11.94
N LYS A 500 -0.79 -54.99 11.10
CA LYS A 500 -1.66 -56.07 10.57
C LYS A 500 -0.98 -56.98 9.56
N THR A 501 -0.03 -56.49 8.78
CA THR A 501 0.74 -57.27 7.80
C THR A 501 1.76 -58.16 8.54
N SER A 502 2.35 -57.65 9.62
CA SER A 502 3.15 -58.45 10.56
C SER A 502 2.32 -59.57 11.20
N GLN A 503 1.10 -59.26 11.67
CA GLN A 503 0.14 -60.28 12.17
C GLN A 503 -0.25 -61.29 11.08
N LEU A 504 -0.54 -60.84 9.85
CA LEU A 504 -0.86 -61.71 8.73
C LEU A 504 0.31 -62.63 8.37
N ASN A 505 1.54 -62.11 8.36
CA ASN A 505 2.75 -62.91 8.12
C ASN A 505 3.01 -63.91 9.25
N GLN A 506 2.64 -63.60 10.51
CA GLN A 506 2.64 -64.59 11.59
C GLN A 506 1.61 -65.70 11.35
N VAL A 507 0.42 -65.37 10.84
CA VAL A 507 -0.61 -66.37 10.45
C VAL A 507 -0.18 -67.20 9.25
N ILE A 508 0.45 -66.59 8.23
CA ILE A 508 1.02 -67.31 7.07
C ILE A 508 2.10 -68.29 7.54
N ASN A 509 3.05 -67.86 8.37
CA ASN A 509 4.05 -68.76 8.97
C ASN A 509 3.41 -69.92 9.77
N GLN A 510 2.27 -69.71 10.44
CA GLN A 510 1.53 -70.77 11.14
C GLN A 510 0.83 -71.73 10.16
N ILE A 511 0.34 -71.22 9.02
CA ILE A 511 -0.25 -72.02 7.94
C ILE A 511 0.84 -72.86 7.26
N GLU A 512 1.99 -72.27 6.89
CA GLU A 512 3.13 -72.99 6.31
C GLU A 512 3.65 -74.09 7.26
N GLN A 513 3.78 -73.79 8.57
CA GLN A 513 4.10 -74.80 9.60
C GLN A 513 3.02 -75.88 9.79
N SER A 514 1.81 -75.68 9.26
CA SER A 514 0.72 -76.66 9.28
C SER A 514 0.69 -77.47 7.98
N GLU A 515 0.92 -76.84 6.83
CA GLU A 515 1.11 -77.50 5.54
C GLU A 515 2.33 -78.41 5.54
N GLN A 516 3.44 -77.98 6.14
CA GLN A 516 4.63 -78.81 6.35
C GLN A 516 4.31 -80.12 7.09
N LYS A 517 3.51 -80.05 8.17
CA LYS A 517 3.04 -81.21 8.95
C LYS A 517 2.05 -82.09 8.18
N ILE A 518 1.23 -81.49 7.31
CA ILE A 518 0.34 -82.23 6.40
C ILE A 518 1.20 -83.00 5.38
N ILE A 519 2.23 -82.38 4.80
CA ILE A 519 3.16 -83.03 3.87
C ILE A 519 3.90 -84.18 4.56
N GLU A 520 4.39 -84.00 5.78
CA GLU A 520 5.03 -85.05 6.60
C GLU A 520 4.06 -86.22 6.86
N ALA A 521 2.82 -85.95 7.28
CA ALA A 521 1.79 -86.97 7.49
C ALA A 521 1.41 -87.70 6.19
N GLN A 522 1.43 -87.01 5.06
CA GLN A 522 1.08 -87.55 3.75
C GLN A 522 2.24 -88.36 3.13
N GLN A 523 3.50 -88.01 3.44
CA GLN A 523 4.67 -88.86 3.18
C GLN A 523 4.60 -90.16 4.00
N PHE A 524 4.32 -90.07 5.31
CA PHE A 524 4.11 -91.24 6.18
C PHE A 524 2.99 -92.16 5.67
N TYR A 525 1.86 -91.58 5.22
CA TYR A 525 0.77 -92.35 4.59
C TYR A 525 1.22 -93.08 3.30
N ASN A 526 2.05 -92.44 2.47
CA ASN A 526 2.58 -93.06 1.25
C ASN A 526 3.61 -94.18 1.54
N GLU A 527 4.34 -94.11 2.65
CA GLU A 527 5.20 -95.22 3.11
C GLU A 527 4.38 -96.41 3.63
N GLN A 528 3.29 -96.16 4.38
CA GLN A 528 2.33 -97.20 4.78
C GLN A 528 1.73 -97.90 3.55
N GLN A 529 1.34 -97.15 2.52
CA GLN A 529 0.84 -97.72 1.26
C GLN A 529 1.89 -98.60 0.54
N LYS A 530 3.18 -98.22 0.55
CA LYS A 530 4.26 -99.09 0.02
C LYS A 530 4.40 -100.40 0.81
N GLN A 531 4.31 -100.37 2.14
CA GLN A 531 4.36 -101.60 2.95
C GLN A 531 3.17 -102.52 2.66
N ILE A 532 1.96 -101.96 2.48
CA ILE A 532 0.77 -102.71 2.08
C ILE A 532 0.96 -103.40 0.72
N GLN A 533 1.56 -102.73 -0.27
CA GLN A 533 1.85 -103.32 -1.58
C GLN A 533 2.87 -104.48 -1.49
N ILE A 534 3.91 -104.35 -0.66
CA ILE A 534 4.89 -105.44 -0.42
C ILE A 534 4.19 -106.67 0.20
N ILE A 535 3.31 -106.46 1.19
CA ILE A 535 2.54 -107.55 1.82
C ILE A 535 1.58 -108.21 0.82
N GLN A 536 0.96 -107.45 -0.07
CA GLN A 536 0.09 -107.98 -1.13
C GLN A 536 0.89 -108.81 -2.17
N GLN A 537 2.13 -108.42 -2.48
CA GLN A 537 3.03 -109.20 -3.32
C GLN A 537 3.35 -110.56 -2.68
N GLU A 538 3.78 -110.58 -1.41
CA GLU A 538 4.09 -111.83 -0.68
C GLU A 538 2.88 -112.79 -0.59
N ILE A 539 1.67 -112.25 -0.45
CA ILE A 539 0.43 -113.05 -0.40
C ILE A 539 0.19 -113.74 -1.75
N ASN A 540 0.44 -113.05 -2.86
CA ASN A 540 0.30 -113.64 -4.21
C ASN A 540 1.37 -114.71 -4.47
N ASP A 541 2.63 -114.46 -4.12
CA ASP A 541 3.71 -115.42 -4.33
C ASP A 541 3.50 -116.70 -3.51
N LYS A 542 3.01 -116.58 -2.26
CA LYS A 542 2.61 -117.73 -1.43
C LYS A 542 1.38 -118.47 -1.99
N LYS A 543 0.46 -117.77 -2.66
CA LYS A 543 -0.72 -118.38 -3.30
C LYS A 543 -0.33 -119.25 -4.50
N ILE A 544 0.58 -118.77 -5.34
CA ILE A 544 1.14 -119.55 -6.46
C ILE A 544 1.82 -120.84 -5.96
N LEU A 545 2.57 -120.75 -4.86
CA LEU A 545 3.23 -121.90 -4.24
C LEU A 545 2.24 -122.98 -3.73
N ILE A 546 1.08 -122.54 -3.22
CA ILE A 546 0.00 -123.44 -2.79
C ILE A 546 -0.67 -124.12 -3.99
N GLU A 547 -0.97 -123.39 -5.07
CA GLU A 547 -1.58 -123.94 -6.28
C GLU A 547 -0.66 -124.98 -6.96
N GLN A 548 0.66 -124.75 -6.98
CA GLN A 548 1.65 -125.75 -7.43
C GLN A 548 1.67 -127.01 -6.54
N SER A 549 1.56 -126.84 -5.22
CA SER A 549 1.52 -127.95 -4.26
C SER A 549 0.26 -128.82 -4.43
N ILE A 550 -0.88 -128.20 -4.73
CA ILE A 550 -2.15 -128.90 -5.00
C ILE A 550 -2.05 -129.75 -6.27
N GLN A 551 -1.41 -129.24 -7.34
CA GLN A 551 -1.22 -129.98 -8.59
C GLN A 551 -0.32 -131.22 -8.42
N GLN A 552 0.68 -131.17 -7.54
CA GLN A 552 1.52 -132.35 -7.23
C GLN A 552 0.76 -133.42 -6.43
N LEU A 553 -0.07 -133.01 -5.46
CA LEU A 553 -0.93 -133.93 -4.71
C LEU A 553 -1.95 -134.66 -5.60
N ASP A 554 -2.52 -133.97 -6.59
CA ASP A 554 -3.52 -134.55 -7.50
C ASP A 554 -2.93 -135.60 -8.47
N GLN A 555 -1.63 -135.49 -8.79
CA GLN A 555 -0.90 -136.53 -9.53
C GLN A 555 -0.59 -137.76 -8.67
N ILE A 556 -0.18 -137.55 -7.41
CA ILE A 556 0.08 -138.65 -6.46
C ILE A 556 -1.21 -139.43 -6.14
N ASN A 557 -2.33 -138.74 -5.95
CA ASN A 557 -3.64 -139.34 -5.65
C ASN A 557 -4.13 -140.27 -6.80
N LYS A 558 -3.96 -139.85 -8.06
CA LYS A 558 -4.28 -140.67 -9.24
C LYS A 558 -3.41 -141.93 -9.36
N HIS A 559 -2.16 -141.86 -8.94
CA HIS A 559 -1.28 -143.03 -8.92
C HIS A 559 -1.68 -144.01 -7.81
N PHE A 560 -2.05 -143.50 -6.62
CA PHE A 560 -2.51 -144.28 -5.48
C PHE A 560 -3.81 -145.05 -5.75
N GLN A 561 -4.81 -144.41 -6.36
CA GLN A 561 -6.10 -145.04 -6.70
C GLN A 561 -5.95 -146.21 -7.69
N SER A 562 -4.99 -146.13 -8.62
CA SER A 562 -4.70 -147.22 -9.57
C SER A 562 -4.15 -148.47 -8.87
N CYS A 563 -3.19 -148.31 -7.96
CA CYS A 563 -2.67 -149.42 -7.15
C CYS A 563 -3.75 -150.02 -6.23
N GLN A 564 -4.63 -149.18 -5.68
CA GLN A 564 -5.67 -149.63 -4.76
C GLN A 564 -6.72 -150.53 -5.43
N GLN A 565 -7.15 -150.21 -6.66
CA GLN A 565 -8.07 -151.07 -7.44
C GLN A 565 -7.46 -152.45 -7.77
N GLN A 566 -6.15 -152.53 -8.00
CA GLN A 566 -5.47 -153.81 -8.21
C GLN A 566 -5.39 -154.66 -6.93
N MET A 567 -5.12 -154.02 -5.78
CA MET A 567 -5.14 -154.68 -4.46
C MET A 567 -6.52 -155.19 -4.07
N ASP A 568 -7.58 -154.39 -4.23
CA ASP A 568 -8.95 -154.80 -3.87
C ASP A 568 -9.46 -155.97 -4.72
N THR A 569 -9.00 -156.10 -5.96
CA THR A 569 -9.32 -157.24 -6.83
C THR A 569 -8.72 -158.55 -6.26
N LEU A 570 -7.41 -158.58 -5.97
CA LEU A 570 -6.76 -159.74 -5.34
C LEU A 570 -7.37 -160.07 -3.96
N CYS A 571 -7.69 -159.05 -3.16
CA CYS A 571 -8.28 -159.27 -1.83
C CYS A 571 -9.71 -159.84 -1.88
N GLN A 572 -10.47 -159.64 -2.97
CA GLN A 572 -11.77 -160.27 -3.14
C GLN A 572 -11.67 -161.74 -3.61
N GLU A 573 -10.67 -162.08 -4.42
CA GLU A 573 -10.41 -163.48 -4.81
C GLU A 573 -9.87 -164.30 -3.64
N ILE A 574 -8.94 -163.78 -2.83
CA ILE A 574 -8.37 -164.51 -1.68
C ILE A 574 -9.37 -164.65 -0.52
N LYS A 575 -10.27 -163.67 -0.31
CA LYS A 575 -11.37 -163.79 0.66
C LYS A 575 -12.48 -164.72 0.16
N LYS A 576 -12.69 -164.85 -1.15
CA LYS A 576 -13.52 -165.92 -1.69
C LYS A 576 -12.83 -167.27 -1.44
N GLN A 577 -13.45 -168.04 -0.56
CA GLN A 577 -13.40 -169.50 -0.64
C GLN A 577 -12.10 -170.20 -0.20
N ASN A 578 -11.21 -169.47 0.49
CA ASN A 578 -10.74 -169.98 1.80
C ASN A 578 -11.93 -170.38 2.69
N ILE A 579 -13.04 -169.62 2.60
CA ILE A 579 -14.40 -169.93 3.11
C ILE A 579 -14.96 -171.30 2.63
N LEU A 580 -14.38 -171.92 1.58
CA LEU A 580 -14.77 -173.23 1.07
C LEU A 580 -13.81 -174.32 1.57
N LEU A 581 -12.49 -174.07 1.55
CA LEU A 581 -11.50 -174.93 2.22
C LEU A 581 -11.82 -175.15 3.70
N ASP A 582 -12.23 -174.11 4.43
CA ASP A 582 -12.51 -174.25 5.87
C ASP A 582 -13.85 -174.98 6.14
N LYS A 583 -14.77 -175.02 5.17
CA LYS A 583 -15.94 -175.90 5.22
C LYS A 583 -15.58 -177.36 4.95
N GLU A 584 -14.63 -177.64 4.06
CA GLU A 584 -14.12 -179.00 3.84
C GLU A 584 -13.24 -179.50 4.99
N ARG A 585 -12.40 -178.64 5.57
CA ARG A 585 -11.52 -178.97 6.71
C ARG A 585 -12.28 -179.30 7.98
N GLN A 586 -13.47 -178.74 8.19
CA GLN A 586 -14.34 -179.15 9.29
C GLN A 586 -14.99 -180.51 8.99
N ARG A 587 -15.60 -180.64 7.80
CA ARG A 587 -16.27 -181.88 7.35
C ARG A 587 -15.36 -183.10 7.29
N SER A 588 -14.07 -182.90 7.00
CA SER A 588 -13.05 -183.95 6.98
C SER A 588 -12.71 -184.47 8.39
N LYS A 589 -12.62 -183.59 9.40
CA LYS A 589 -12.30 -183.97 10.79
C LYS A 589 -13.39 -184.84 11.42
N ASP A 590 -14.66 -184.50 11.20
CA ASP A 590 -15.78 -185.29 11.70
C ASP A 590 -15.84 -186.69 11.06
N LEU A 591 -15.53 -186.78 9.75
CA LEU A 591 -15.46 -188.04 9.02
C LEU A 591 -14.27 -188.92 9.47
N GLN A 592 -13.13 -188.30 9.78
CA GLN A 592 -11.94 -189.00 10.24
C GLN A 592 -12.12 -189.57 11.65
N LEU A 593 -12.87 -188.87 12.53
CA LEU A 593 -13.24 -189.36 13.86
C LEU A 593 -14.17 -190.59 13.78
N GLN A 594 -15.17 -190.58 12.90
CA GLN A 594 -16.00 -191.77 12.62
C GLN A 594 -15.17 -192.94 12.05
N LYS A 595 -14.22 -192.66 11.14
CA LYS A 595 -13.41 -193.70 10.51
C LYS A 595 -12.52 -194.42 11.53
N THR A 596 -11.87 -193.70 12.45
CA THR A 596 -11.05 -194.32 13.50
C THR A 596 -11.87 -195.17 14.47
N GLN A 597 -13.13 -194.81 14.77
CA GLN A 597 -14.02 -195.66 15.57
C GLN A 597 -14.48 -196.92 14.82
N LEU A 598 -14.68 -196.85 13.50
CA LEU A 598 -14.96 -198.03 12.67
C LEU A 598 -13.74 -198.94 12.50
N GLU A 599 -12.54 -198.38 12.36
CA GLU A 599 -11.29 -199.14 12.23
C GLU A 599 -10.92 -199.89 13.52
N LEU A 600 -11.18 -199.31 14.71
CA LEU A 600 -11.06 -200.02 15.98
C LEU A 600 -12.03 -201.21 16.07
N ASN A 601 -13.30 -201.03 15.71
CA ASN A 601 -14.29 -202.11 15.72
C ASN A 601 -13.98 -203.20 14.67
N TYR A 602 -13.41 -202.84 13.53
CA TYR A 602 -13.02 -203.80 12.49
C TYR A 602 -11.78 -204.62 12.88
N GLN A 603 -10.78 -204.01 13.54
CA GLN A 603 -9.63 -204.78 14.07
C GLN A 603 -10.05 -205.75 15.18
N TYR A 604 -11.06 -205.38 16.00
CA TYR A 604 -11.64 -206.25 17.03
C TYR A 604 -12.29 -207.52 16.43
N GLU A 605 -13.06 -207.41 15.34
CA GLU A 605 -13.60 -208.60 14.64
C GLU A 605 -12.55 -209.35 13.80
N MET A 606 -11.53 -208.69 13.27
CA MET A 606 -10.46 -209.38 12.51
C MET A 606 -9.53 -210.22 13.41
N GLN A 607 -9.21 -209.79 14.63
CA GLN A 607 -8.51 -210.64 15.60
C GLN A 607 -9.32 -211.89 15.99
N LYS A 608 -10.65 -211.79 15.93
CA LYS A 608 -11.60 -212.90 16.11
C LYS A 608 -11.49 -213.96 15.00
N GLN A 609 -11.10 -213.58 13.79
CA GLN A 609 -10.89 -214.50 12.66
C GLN A 609 -9.47 -215.06 12.57
N GLN A 610 -8.47 -214.45 13.21
CA GLN A 610 -7.12 -215.03 13.34
C GLN A 610 -7.04 -216.35 14.17
N GLN A 611 -8.17 -216.86 14.67
CA GLN A 611 -8.27 -218.20 15.27
C GLN A 611 -8.96 -219.27 14.40
N LYS A 612 -9.27 -218.99 13.11
CA LYS A 612 -9.70 -220.03 12.15
C LYS A 612 -8.85 -220.03 10.87
N ASN A 613 -7.96 -221.03 10.81
CA ASN A 613 -7.09 -221.42 9.69
C ASN A 613 -6.01 -220.37 9.35
N LYS A 614 -4.73 -220.55 9.68
CA LYS A 614 -3.74 -221.57 9.22
C LYS A 614 -3.47 -221.58 7.71
N GLN A 615 -2.16 -221.51 7.42
CA GLN A 615 -1.40 -221.90 6.22
C GLN A 615 -1.11 -220.87 5.09
N GLN A 616 0.19 -220.86 4.73
CA GLN A 616 0.88 -220.44 3.51
C GLN A 616 1.18 -218.94 3.21
N ASP A 617 2.50 -218.68 3.10
CA ASP A 617 3.27 -218.01 2.01
C ASP A 617 2.90 -216.58 1.54
N GLY A 618 3.83 -215.67 1.20
CA GLY A 618 5.30 -215.72 1.32
C GLY A 618 6.04 -214.55 0.61
N PHE A 619 7.33 -214.37 0.94
CA PHE A 619 8.46 -213.88 0.12
C PHE A 619 8.47 -212.51 -0.63
N LEU A 620 9.16 -211.52 0.00
CA LEU A 620 10.41 -210.85 -0.46
C LEU A 620 10.61 -210.26 -1.90
N GLY A 621 10.95 -208.94 -1.99
CA GLY A 621 11.74 -208.32 -3.08
C GLY A 621 11.10 -207.08 -3.77
N LEU A 622 11.75 -206.27 -4.63
CA LEU A 622 13.17 -205.88 -4.86
C LEU A 622 13.21 -204.81 -6.03
N PHE A 623 14.39 -204.25 -6.39
CA PHE A 623 14.74 -203.51 -7.65
C PHE A 623 14.21 -202.08 -8.01
N LEU A 624 15.11 -201.09 -7.87
CA LEU A 624 15.63 -200.04 -8.82
C LEU A 624 14.87 -199.55 -10.09
N ASN A 625 14.90 -198.21 -10.33
CA ASN A 625 15.26 -197.45 -11.57
C ASN A 625 15.18 -195.91 -11.30
N ILE A 626 15.80 -194.89 -11.95
CA ILE A 626 16.67 -194.65 -13.16
C ILE A 626 15.96 -193.93 -14.36
N VAL A 627 16.69 -193.09 -15.14
CA VAL A 627 16.30 -192.23 -16.32
C VAL A 627 15.63 -190.87 -15.93
N SER A 628 16.22 -189.65 -16.02
CA SER A 628 16.73 -188.74 -17.11
C SER A 628 15.66 -187.79 -17.74
N THR A 629 15.91 -186.58 -18.32
CA THR A 629 17.11 -185.96 -18.95
C THR A 629 17.01 -184.40 -19.14
N VAL A 630 18.17 -183.71 -19.36
CA VAL A 630 18.42 -182.53 -20.28
C VAL A 630 18.14 -181.03 -19.89
N MET A 631 19.23 -180.22 -19.90
CA MET A 631 19.46 -178.77 -20.31
C MET A 631 18.54 -177.61 -19.84
N GLN A 632 18.89 -176.30 -19.77
CA GLN A 632 20.12 -175.43 -19.77
C GLN A 632 19.66 -174.04 -19.19
N ILE A 633 20.38 -173.25 -18.36
CA ILE A 633 21.65 -172.49 -18.54
C ILE A 633 21.54 -171.34 -19.58
N PRO A 634 22.02 -170.09 -19.34
CA PRO A 634 22.58 -169.41 -18.13
C PRO A 634 21.64 -168.21 -17.69
N ALA A 635 21.99 -167.01 -17.15
CA ALA A 635 23.25 -166.32 -16.81
C ALA A 635 23.09 -165.14 -15.78
N THR A 636 24.07 -165.00 -14.85
CA THR A 636 24.89 -163.82 -14.43
C THR A 636 24.37 -162.36 -14.40
N LYS A 637 24.86 -161.38 -13.61
CA LYS A 637 25.84 -161.12 -12.49
C LYS A 637 25.58 -159.64 -12.04
N LYS A 638 26.11 -158.96 -10.99
CA LYS A 638 27.09 -159.11 -9.87
C LYS A 638 26.45 -158.31 -8.66
N LEU A 639 26.82 -158.33 -7.36
CA LEU A 639 27.99 -157.78 -6.60
C LEU A 639 28.33 -156.29 -6.96
N GLU A 640 28.73 -155.38 -6.06
CA GLU A 640 29.27 -155.50 -4.68
C GLU A 640 29.32 -154.14 -3.91
N ILE A 641 29.37 -154.19 -2.56
CA ILE A 641 30.07 -153.27 -1.60
C ILE A 641 29.63 -151.78 -1.47
N PRO A 642 29.82 -151.10 -0.30
CA PRO A 642 29.33 -149.73 -0.07
C PRO A 642 30.40 -148.62 0.21
N LYS A 643 29.96 -147.37 0.01
CA LYS A 643 30.54 -146.05 0.39
C LYS A 643 31.68 -145.46 -0.46
N ILE A 644 31.62 -144.12 -0.54
CA ILE A 644 32.15 -143.21 -1.57
C ILE A 644 31.43 -143.41 -2.91
#